data_AF-A0A6J1LM81-F1
#
_entry.id   AF-A0A6J1LM81-F1
#
_cell.length_a   1.000
_cell.length_b   1.000
_cell.length_c   1.000
_cell.angle_alpha   90.00
_cell.angle_beta   90.00
_cell.angle_gamma   90.00
#
_symmetry.space_group_name_H-M   'P 1'
#
loop_
_entity.id
_entity.type
_entity.pdbx_description
1 polymer ?
#
loop_
_entity_poly.entity_id
_entity_poly.type
_entity_poly.pdbx_seq_one_letter_code
_entity_poly.pdbx_strand_id
1 'polypeptide(L)'
;MLIRGLQSKPTLKSLHIVMEGSNLSCVQHFPKVEHLVLKATVSATELAEYCVSNPKLIYLEINNNIYGNLTEFLPHCNQMQTLKFTIKSDFTDSEYIAIAELPELCELSIRGEHKIGSLNTLIKALARKEPKTLRKLMISGACIDIEEITEMLQIQSLEYFETNGIEGLSIIVNSIRFDQKLADLTLYFNKEVDATDVAALPNVINFSTLLLVSNHKIGTLKKLFETIALQKSPKLKRLRSTSSANFENSNKNESDLDKHFAASDKITALNKEELIELLKIKSLEVVDCSIDDSRPIELPTQLAQIEELCIRTCAGGSLTNLFHAFALQEYSKLSTLCIEGHHLNCDDVTQIAKLKCLTYLKCGFADLENIHLLTKIKTLEILGINSRHQLKESSENILKLFISFNGNLSIYYADVISMDKNLRALTIQMSETICSEDLVPLTNLPNLPNLIISGRHTLDSLTPLLTAFASNQSTALQEICIDIDSLCYNELVQISRIKSLRYLECGFCDPRSIKLLAELPNLENLRIKSLHDLHEIAEGVLSVLQGCANEVTVIRDYREISFNKNLKKLTISNTSYDNEILDAQEYALLAKLPHLNALHIQGEHKLGSFESLFLALVATKQSALEEISIVRNSISEQFSKPTISPEETKAISKILSLRKLKCGFLDANSIEILAQLTELHELVITTHKQGSLMQFLESLSLRHSSNLQSLVIEENELTAEETIQVARVKSLRRLECGFVGQNIECLAQMIQLAELTIKSLESDALSQLIRDLASRGPRKFHLLNIKSTPIGYNDSIALVGIRTLRSLHCTFMDNRSLELLVQLPELQALDIQFNQSVDENIKCLAKLKMLSYLQIASPAVGSLTALFREMSLRSKPILYKLDITDNDVGTEELQQIIKINSLRRLKCGLSEEESFEYFSKLRNLEVLEICSYHDLNEISQSLLLILKKCRKLTDINFHYGTRFISLEFVCKALKILEVIRYPPIQYPLELRVPYFGDLTPEQIALAPELYLKISRFKKES
;
A
#
# COMPACT_ATOMS: atom_id res chain seq x y z
N MET A 1 37.03 -25.30 -33.13
CA MET A 1 36.72 -23.85 -33.19
C MET A 1 36.13 -23.32 -31.89
N LEU A 2 35.08 -23.94 -31.33
CA LEU A 2 34.42 -23.51 -30.08
C LEU A 2 35.36 -23.37 -28.85
N ILE A 3 36.25 -24.35 -28.62
CA ILE A 3 37.20 -24.34 -27.49
C ILE A 3 38.12 -23.11 -27.53
N ARG A 4 38.70 -22.78 -28.70
CA ARG A 4 39.55 -21.60 -28.88
C ARG A 4 38.79 -20.29 -28.63
N GLY A 5 37.50 -20.23 -29.00
CA GLY A 5 36.65 -19.07 -28.73
C GLY A 5 36.36 -18.88 -27.24
N LEU A 6 36.10 -19.96 -26.51
CA LEU A 6 35.80 -19.93 -25.07
C LEU A 6 37.05 -19.64 -24.22
N GLN A 7 38.23 -20.11 -24.63
CA GLN A 7 39.51 -19.83 -23.94
C GLN A 7 39.83 -18.32 -23.86
N SER A 8 39.30 -17.52 -24.77
CA SER A 8 39.51 -16.07 -24.79
C SER A 8 38.67 -15.30 -23.76
N LYS A 9 37.77 -15.95 -23.01
CA LYS A 9 36.86 -15.31 -22.04
C LYS A 9 37.37 -15.45 -20.60
N PRO A 10 38.00 -14.42 -20.02
CA PRO A 10 38.55 -14.49 -18.66
C PRO A 10 37.49 -14.52 -17.54
N THR A 11 36.22 -14.22 -17.87
CA THR A 11 35.09 -14.17 -16.92
C THR A 11 34.28 -15.47 -16.85
N LEU A 12 34.68 -16.51 -17.58
CA LEU A 12 33.94 -17.77 -17.65
C LEU A 12 34.04 -18.53 -16.32
N LYS A 13 32.97 -18.49 -15.53
CA LYS A 13 32.87 -19.15 -14.22
C LYS A 13 32.13 -20.49 -14.24
N SER A 14 31.23 -20.70 -15.20
CA SER A 14 30.43 -21.92 -15.31
C SER A 14 30.56 -22.54 -16.69
N LEU A 15 30.71 -23.86 -16.73
CA LEU A 15 30.86 -24.64 -17.95
C LEU A 15 30.01 -25.91 -17.87
N HIS A 16 29.09 -26.08 -18.81
CA HIS A 16 28.27 -27.28 -18.95
C HIS A 16 28.61 -27.97 -20.28
N ILE A 17 29.08 -29.21 -20.20
CA ILE A 17 29.54 -30.00 -21.32
C ILE A 17 28.67 -31.23 -21.47
N VAL A 18 28.05 -31.38 -22.63
CA VAL A 18 27.28 -32.58 -23.01
C VAL A 18 27.96 -33.20 -24.21
N MET A 19 28.56 -34.38 -24.03
CA MET A 19 29.29 -35.09 -25.07
C MET A 19 29.02 -36.59 -24.96
N GLU A 20 28.44 -37.19 -25.99
CA GLU A 20 28.23 -38.64 -26.04
C GLU A 20 29.53 -39.33 -26.49
N GLY A 21 30.11 -40.15 -25.61
CA GLY A 21 31.21 -41.07 -25.94
C GLY A 21 32.62 -40.49 -26.15
N SER A 22 32.92 -39.26 -25.69
CA SER A 22 34.27 -38.67 -25.82
C SER A 22 34.95 -38.37 -24.46
N ASN A 23 36.28 -38.43 -24.45
CA ASN A 23 37.17 -38.31 -23.28
C ASN A 23 37.38 -36.85 -22.79
N LEU A 24 37.79 -36.63 -21.53
CA LEU A 24 37.77 -35.33 -20.81
C LEU A 24 38.79 -34.28 -21.32
N SER A 25 39.60 -34.58 -22.33
CA SER A 25 40.76 -33.77 -22.76
C SER A 25 40.44 -32.30 -23.11
N CYS A 26 39.18 -31.98 -23.41
CA CYS A 26 38.74 -30.61 -23.70
C CYS A 26 38.70 -29.71 -22.45
N VAL A 27 38.49 -30.28 -21.24
CA VAL A 27 38.29 -29.53 -19.99
C VAL A 27 39.58 -28.91 -19.45
N GLN A 28 40.73 -29.55 -19.71
CA GLN A 28 42.07 -29.06 -19.31
C GLN A 28 42.39 -27.64 -19.84
N HIS A 29 41.67 -27.20 -20.86
CA HIS A 29 41.80 -25.87 -21.46
C HIS A 29 41.13 -24.74 -20.65
N PHE A 30 40.42 -25.07 -19.55
CA PHE A 30 39.63 -24.12 -18.74
C PHE A 30 39.97 -24.19 -17.23
N PRO A 31 41.16 -23.76 -16.80
CA PRO A 31 41.67 -23.98 -15.44
C PRO A 31 41.12 -23.01 -14.36
N LYS A 32 40.08 -22.21 -14.67
CA LYS A 32 39.53 -21.17 -13.77
C LYS A 32 38.01 -21.30 -13.54
N VAL A 33 37.41 -22.38 -13.99
CA VAL A 33 35.96 -22.61 -13.87
C VAL A 33 35.61 -22.91 -12.41
N GLU A 34 34.59 -22.22 -11.88
CA GLU A 34 34.07 -22.43 -10.53
C GLU A 34 32.96 -23.50 -10.53
N HIS A 35 32.18 -23.61 -11.60
CA HIS A 35 31.08 -24.58 -11.75
C HIS A 35 31.23 -25.44 -13.01
N LEU A 36 31.41 -26.74 -12.84
CA LEU A 36 31.57 -27.68 -13.94
C LEU A 36 30.46 -28.74 -13.94
N VAL A 37 29.75 -28.87 -15.06
CA VAL A 37 28.76 -29.93 -15.29
C VAL A 37 29.20 -30.77 -16.48
N LEU A 38 29.31 -32.08 -16.29
CA LEU A 38 29.79 -33.05 -17.26
C LEU A 38 28.72 -34.11 -17.50
N LYS A 39 28.21 -34.18 -18.72
CA LYS A 39 27.41 -35.30 -19.23
C LYS A 39 28.25 -36.04 -20.28
N ALA A 40 29.34 -36.65 -19.81
CA ALA A 40 30.30 -37.44 -20.59
C ALA A 40 30.94 -38.50 -19.67
N THR A 41 31.49 -39.58 -20.22
CA THR A 41 32.26 -40.58 -19.45
C THR A 41 33.62 -40.00 -19.06
N VAL A 42 34.01 -40.13 -17.79
CA VAL A 42 35.21 -39.46 -17.25
C VAL A 42 36.12 -40.47 -16.54
N SER A 43 37.42 -40.39 -16.79
CA SER A 43 38.44 -41.08 -15.98
C SER A 43 38.78 -40.27 -14.72
N ALA A 44 38.86 -40.92 -13.57
CA ALA A 44 39.25 -40.32 -12.30
C ALA A 44 40.66 -39.70 -12.37
N THR A 45 41.58 -40.33 -13.11
CA THR A 45 42.92 -39.80 -13.38
C THR A 45 42.89 -38.47 -14.14
N GLU A 46 42.06 -38.37 -15.18
CA GLU A 46 41.92 -37.14 -15.97
C GLU A 46 41.26 -36.01 -15.17
N LEU A 47 40.31 -36.37 -14.29
CA LEU A 47 39.68 -35.45 -13.37
C LEU A 47 40.66 -34.98 -12.28
N ALA A 48 41.56 -35.85 -11.80
CA ALA A 48 42.62 -35.50 -10.87
C ALA A 48 43.58 -34.47 -11.46
N GLU A 49 44.07 -34.71 -12.68
CA GLU A 49 44.90 -33.74 -13.40
C GLU A 49 44.20 -32.38 -13.53
N TYR A 50 42.91 -32.39 -13.83
CA TYR A 50 42.12 -31.16 -13.92
C TYR A 50 41.98 -30.46 -12.58
N CYS A 51 41.61 -31.15 -11.50
CA CYS A 51 41.46 -30.57 -10.17
C CYS A 51 42.79 -30.00 -9.63
N VAL A 52 43.93 -30.64 -9.93
CA VAL A 52 45.26 -30.09 -9.62
C VAL A 52 45.49 -28.77 -10.35
N SER A 53 45.09 -28.68 -11.62
CA SER A 53 45.22 -27.46 -12.43
C SER A 53 44.19 -26.37 -12.10
N ASN A 54 43.08 -26.72 -11.42
CA ASN A 54 41.98 -25.81 -11.08
C ASN A 54 41.56 -25.92 -9.60
N PRO A 55 42.28 -25.26 -8.68
CA PRO A 55 41.97 -25.29 -7.25
C PRO A 55 40.73 -24.46 -6.85
N LYS A 56 40.09 -23.75 -7.80
CA LYS A 56 38.92 -22.87 -7.56
C LYS A 56 37.58 -23.54 -7.83
N LEU A 57 37.57 -24.85 -8.09
CA LEU A 57 36.36 -25.57 -8.42
C LEU A 57 35.48 -25.70 -7.16
N ILE A 58 34.28 -25.11 -7.21
CA ILE A 58 33.32 -25.06 -6.10
C ILE A 58 32.17 -26.04 -6.34
N TYR A 59 31.76 -26.22 -7.60
CA TYR A 59 30.66 -27.09 -7.99
C TYR A 59 31.12 -28.07 -9.07
N LEU A 60 30.86 -29.35 -8.85
CA LEU A 60 31.11 -30.41 -9.82
C LEU A 60 29.89 -31.33 -9.92
N GLU A 61 29.34 -31.46 -11.12
CA GLU A 61 28.29 -32.43 -11.45
C GLU A 61 28.72 -33.36 -12.58
N ILE A 62 28.63 -34.66 -12.34
CA ILE A 62 29.00 -35.71 -13.29
C ILE A 62 27.79 -36.63 -13.48
N ASN A 63 27.20 -36.57 -14.68
CA ASN A 63 25.95 -37.22 -15.01
C ASN A 63 26.12 -38.60 -15.67
N ASN A 64 27.33 -39.15 -15.69
CA ASN A 64 27.68 -40.46 -16.25
C ASN A 64 28.68 -41.18 -15.31
N ASN A 65 29.01 -42.44 -15.63
CA ASN A 65 29.94 -43.24 -14.83
C ASN A 65 31.37 -42.67 -14.84
N ILE A 66 31.99 -42.64 -13.65
CA ILE A 66 33.41 -42.34 -13.47
C ILE A 66 34.19 -43.65 -13.53
N TYR A 67 35.20 -43.75 -14.40
CA TYR A 67 36.13 -44.88 -14.45
C TYR A 67 37.35 -44.58 -13.54
N GLY A 68 37.76 -45.48 -12.65
CA GLY A 68 38.83 -45.21 -11.67
C GLY A 68 38.32 -44.67 -10.33
N ASN A 69 39.17 -44.57 -9.31
CA ASN A 69 38.75 -44.37 -7.92
C ASN A 69 38.60 -42.87 -7.57
N LEU A 70 37.53 -42.47 -6.85
CA LEU A 70 37.35 -41.06 -6.45
C LEU A 70 38.51 -40.49 -5.61
N THR A 71 39.18 -41.36 -4.84
CA THR A 71 40.38 -41.00 -4.05
C THR A 71 41.51 -40.40 -4.90
N GLU A 72 41.50 -40.61 -6.22
CA GLU A 72 42.51 -40.06 -7.13
C GLU A 72 42.38 -38.54 -7.30
N PHE A 73 41.18 -37.96 -7.20
CA PHE A 73 40.97 -36.51 -7.44
C PHE A 73 40.42 -35.73 -6.24
N LEU A 74 39.68 -36.38 -5.33
CA LEU A 74 39.07 -35.70 -4.17
C LEU A 74 40.10 -34.93 -3.30
N PRO A 75 41.34 -35.42 -3.04
CA PRO A 75 42.34 -34.68 -2.26
C PRO A 75 42.75 -33.33 -2.85
N HIS A 76 42.42 -33.07 -4.13
CA HIS A 76 42.74 -31.83 -4.83
C HIS A 76 41.56 -30.83 -4.84
N CYS A 77 40.42 -31.19 -4.25
CA CYS A 77 39.15 -30.44 -4.32
C CYS A 77 38.84 -29.62 -3.06
N ASN A 78 39.80 -28.83 -2.56
CA ASN A 78 39.70 -28.20 -1.24
C ASN A 78 38.62 -27.10 -1.11
N GLN A 79 38.12 -26.52 -2.20
CA GLN A 79 37.06 -25.50 -2.20
C GLN A 79 35.68 -26.04 -2.62
N MET A 80 35.56 -27.36 -2.79
CA MET A 80 34.36 -27.99 -3.30
C MET A 80 33.21 -27.87 -2.31
N GLN A 81 32.18 -27.11 -2.68
CA GLN A 81 30.95 -26.94 -1.90
C GLN A 81 29.83 -27.86 -2.40
N THR A 82 29.82 -28.20 -3.68
CA THR A 82 28.77 -29.07 -4.25
C THR A 82 29.38 -30.16 -5.11
N LEU A 83 29.08 -31.41 -4.77
CA LEU A 83 29.49 -32.58 -5.52
C LEU A 83 28.26 -33.41 -5.91
N LYS A 84 28.05 -33.62 -7.21
CA LYS A 84 26.99 -34.48 -7.75
C LYS A 84 27.61 -35.52 -8.68
N PHE A 85 27.36 -36.80 -8.45
CA PHE A 85 27.96 -37.85 -9.27
C PHE A 85 27.11 -39.12 -9.31
N THR A 86 27.42 -40.00 -10.25
CA THR A 86 26.80 -41.33 -10.37
C THR A 86 27.72 -42.39 -9.79
N ILE A 87 27.22 -43.20 -8.85
CA ILE A 87 27.92 -44.30 -8.21
C ILE A 87 28.10 -45.48 -9.19
N LYS A 88 29.19 -46.23 -9.04
CA LYS A 88 29.41 -47.47 -9.80
C LYS A 88 28.55 -48.61 -9.24
N SER A 89 28.27 -49.63 -10.05
CA SER A 89 27.51 -50.82 -9.61
C SER A 89 28.33 -51.83 -8.78
N ASP A 90 29.67 -51.75 -8.82
CA ASP A 90 30.61 -52.76 -8.30
C ASP A 90 31.66 -52.18 -7.33
N PHE A 91 31.28 -51.17 -6.56
CA PHE A 91 32.20 -50.51 -5.63
C PHE A 91 32.39 -51.24 -4.29
N THR A 92 33.49 -50.92 -3.61
CA THR A 92 33.74 -51.31 -2.22
C THR A 92 33.39 -50.16 -1.27
N ASP A 93 32.83 -50.45 -0.10
CA ASP A 93 32.40 -49.47 0.91
C ASP A 93 33.46 -48.40 1.27
N SER A 94 34.75 -48.69 1.10
CA SER A 94 35.86 -47.77 1.38
C SER A 94 36.11 -46.71 0.29
N GLU A 95 35.61 -46.89 -0.93
CA GLU A 95 35.92 -46.03 -2.09
C GLU A 95 35.38 -44.60 -1.92
N TYR A 96 34.20 -44.46 -1.33
CA TYR A 96 33.51 -43.17 -1.21
C TYR A 96 33.80 -42.45 0.11
N ILE A 97 34.45 -43.10 1.09
CA ILE A 97 34.74 -42.50 2.41
C ILE A 97 35.51 -41.17 2.27
N ALA A 98 36.40 -41.06 1.29
CA ALA A 98 37.18 -39.86 1.02
C ALA A 98 36.33 -38.61 0.73
N ILE A 99 35.05 -38.75 0.35
CA ILE A 99 34.15 -37.61 0.21
C ILE A 99 33.98 -36.87 1.54
N ALA A 100 34.00 -37.59 2.67
CA ALA A 100 33.92 -36.98 3.99
C ALA A 100 35.15 -36.12 4.32
N GLU A 101 36.26 -36.27 3.62
CA GLU A 101 37.49 -35.48 3.82
C GLU A 101 37.42 -34.08 3.17
N LEU A 102 36.45 -33.81 2.27
CA LEU A 102 36.31 -32.52 1.58
C LEU A 102 35.87 -31.39 2.52
N PRO A 103 36.72 -30.41 2.89
CA PRO A 103 36.46 -29.51 4.02
C PRO A 103 35.22 -28.61 3.85
N GLU A 104 34.99 -28.08 2.64
CA GLU A 104 33.95 -27.08 2.35
C GLU A 104 32.63 -27.67 1.82
N LEU A 105 32.48 -29.01 1.81
CA LEU A 105 31.33 -29.67 1.17
C LEU A 105 30.01 -29.35 1.87
N CYS A 106 29.11 -28.62 1.18
CA CYS A 106 27.79 -28.23 1.67
C CYS A 106 26.63 -29.03 1.05
N GLU A 107 26.75 -29.43 -0.22
CA GLU A 107 25.73 -30.20 -0.94
C GLU A 107 26.35 -31.44 -1.60
N LEU A 108 25.78 -32.60 -1.30
CA LEU A 108 26.17 -33.88 -1.90
C LEU A 108 24.98 -34.50 -2.62
N SER A 109 25.15 -34.86 -3.89
CA SER A 109 24.16 -35.63 -4.66
C SER A 109 24.78 -36.92 -5.20
N ILE A 110 24.24 -38.05 -4.77
CA ILE A 110 24.63 -39.39 -5.20
C ILE A 110 23.52 -39.92 -6.11
N ARG A 111 23.88 -40.37 -7.31
CA ARG A 111 22.95 -40.95 -8.28
C ARG A 111 23.35 -42.39 -8.61
N GLY A 112 22.41 -43.22 -9.03
CA GLY A 112 22.68 -44.54 -9.60
C GLY A 112 22.46 -45.71 -8.65
N GLU A 113 22.35 -46.91 -9.25
CA GLU A 113 21.92 -48.14 -8.58
C GLU A 113 23.00 -48.67 -7.63
N HIS A 114 22.64 -48.87 -6.36
CA HIS A 114 23.51 -49.49 -5.36
C HIS A 114 22.71 -50.39 -4.40
N LYS A 115 23.42 -51.26 -3.67
CA LYS A 115 22.81 -52.21 -2.73
C LYS A 115 22.38 -51.49 -1.46
N ILE A 116 21.26 -51.91 -0.88
CA ILE A 116 20.78 -51.41 0.42
C ILE A 116 21.87 -51.58 1.48
N GLY A 117 22.05 -50.57 2.33
CA GLY A 117 23.05 -50.55 3.39
C GLY A 117 24.47 -50.24 2.92
N SER A 118 24.76 -50.19 1.61
CA SER A 118 26.10 -49.92 1.10
C SER A 118 26.57 -48.48 1.33
N LEU A 119 25.64 -47.53 1.56
CA LEU A 119 26.00 -46.16 1.90
C LEU A 119 26.25 -45.95 3.40
N ASN A 120 25.92 -46.92 4.26
CA ASN A 120 26.09 -46.77 5.72
C ASN A 120 27.51 -46.34 6.12
N THR A 121 28.52 -46.92 5.48
CA THR A 121 29.93 -46.60 5.76
C THR A 121 30.26 -45.15 5.39
N LEU A 122 29.76 -44.68 4.24
CA LEU A 122 29.90 -43.29 3.80
C LEU A 122 29.13 -42.33 4.73
N ILE A 123 27.87 -42.62 5.03
CA ILE A 123 27.01 -41.78 5.87
C ILE A 123 27.62 -41.65 7.27
N LYS A 124 28.16 -42.74 7.85
CA LYS A 124 28.91 -42.72 9.12
C LYS A 124 30.17 -41.85 9.05
N ALA A 125 30.88 -41.86 7.93
CA ALA A 125 32.02 -40.99 7.71
C ALA A 125 31.60 -39.51 7.62
N LEU A 126 30.51 -39.23 6.91
CA LEU A 126 29.92 -37.87 6.80
C LEU A 126 29.41 -37.36 8.16
N ALA A 127 28.86 -38.23 9.01
CA ALA A 127 28.41 -37.86 10.35
C ALA A 127 29.58 -37.49 11.30
N ARG A 128 30.77 -38.08 11.08
CA ARG A 128 31.99 -37.82 11.85
C ARG A 128 32.87 -36.72 11.26
N LYS A 129 32.46 -36.15 10.13
CA LYS A 129 33.20 -35.13 9.39
C LYS A 129 33.41 -33.87 10.23
N GLU A 130 34.62 -33.30 10.15
CA GLU A 130 34.95 -31.95 10.63
C GLU A 130 35.66 -31.15 9.51
N PRO A 131 35.29 -29.87 9.28
CA PRO A 131 34.17 -29.16 9.89
C PRO A 131 32.81 -29.69 9.42
N LYS A 132 31.77 -29.53 10.25
CA LYS A 132 30.38 -29.91 9.97
C LYS A 132 29.73 -28.96 8.96
N THR A 133 30.06 -29.13 7.68
CA THR A 133 29.66 -28.23 6.58
C THR A 133 28.51 -28.74 5.72
N LEU A 134 28.21 -30.05 5.75
CA LEU A 134 27.21 -30.67 4.87
C LEU A 134 25.78 -30.33 5.29
N ARG A 135 25.10 -29.50 4.50
CA ARG A 135 23.71 -29.06 4.76
C ARG A 135 22.68 -29.81 3.93
N LYS A 136 23.05 -30.30 2.75
CA LYS A 136 22.12 -30.92 1.80
C LYS A 136 22.63 -32.26 1.29
N LEU A 137 21.83 -33.31 1.41
CA LEU A 137 22.13 -34.65 0.91
C LEU A 137 21.02 -35.17 0.01
N MET A 138 21.34 -35.45 -1.25
CA MET A 138 20.40 -36.01 -2.21
C MET A 138 20.89 -37.38 -2.67
N ILE A 139 20.11 -38.43 -2.47
CA ILE A 139 20.43 -39.78 -2.94
C ILE A 139 19.35 -40.18 -3.92
N SER A 140 19.72 -40.61 -5.13
CA SER A 140 18.75 -40.94 -6.17
C SER A 140 19.14 -42.21 -6.91
N GLY A 141 18.14 -42.99 -7.29
CA GLY A 141 18.37 -44.23 -8.01
C GLY A 141 18.74 -45.41 -7.09
N ALA A 142 18.30 -45.43 -5.84
CA ALA A 142 18.54 -46.56 -4.94
C ALA A 142 17.52 -46.69 -3.81
N CYS A 143 17.31 -47.92 -3.36
CA CYS A 143 16.51 -48.22 -2.17
C CYS A 143 17.34 -47.94 -0.92
N ILE A 144 16.76 -47.22 0.04
CA ILE A 144 17.39 -46.86 1.31
C ILE A 144 16.53 -47.43 2.44
N ASP A 145 17.16 -48.02 3.44
CA ASP A 145 16.45 -48.55 4.60
C ASP A 145 16.38 -47.56 5.79
N ILE A 146 15.68 -47.99 6.84
CA ILE A 146 15.53 -47.19 8.07
C ILE A 146 16.87 -46.98 8.77
N GLU A 147 17.80 -47.94 8.68
CA GLU A 147 19.12 -47.82 9.31
C GLU A 147 19.93 -46.71 8.62
N GLU A 148 19.94 -46.67 7.29
CA GLU A 148 20.60 -45.63 6.50
C GLU A 148 19.99 -44.24 6.77
N ILE A 149 18.65 -44.12 6.86
CA ILE A 149 18.00 -42.86 7.28
C ILE A 149 18.41 -42.48 8.71
N THR A 150 18.48 -43.45 9.63
CA THR A 150 18.91 -43.20 11.02
C THR A 150 20.34 -42.67 11.07
N GLU A 151 21.23 -43.22 10.25
CA GLU A 151 22.61 -42.76 10.11
C GLU A 151 22.68 -41.37 9.46
N MET A 152 21.83 -41.06 8.46
CA MET A 152 21.76 -39.72 7.84
C MET A 152 21.38 -38.66 8.87
N LEU A 153 20.45 -38.96 9.77
CA LEU A 153 20.06 -38.06 10.86
C LEU A 153 21.16 -37.85 11.91
N GLN A 154 22.21 -38.69 11.96
CA GLN A 154 23.37 -38.43 12.82
C GLN A 154 24.27 -37.31 12.28
N ILE A 155 24.09 -36.89 11.03
CA ILE A 155 24.83 -35.77 10.43
C ILE A 155 24.26 -34.45 10.98
N GLN A 156 24.86 -33.95 12.07
CA GLN A 156 24.33 -32.77 12.79
C GLN A 156 24.23 -31.47 11.97
N SER A 157 24.98 -31.36 10.87
CA SER A 157 24.92 -30.19 9.98
C SER A 157 23.84 -30.28 8.91
N LEU A 158 23.21 -31.46 8.75
CA LEU A 158 22.26 -31.72 7.68
C LEU A 158 20.97 -30.94 7.94
N GLU A 159 20.59 -30.09 6.99
CA GLU A 159 19.36 -29.29 7.02
C GLU A 159 18.27 -29.94 6.15
N TYR A 160 18.68 -30.54 5.03
CA TYR A 160 17.78 -31.15 4.05
C TYR A 160 18.34 -32.49 3.57
N PHE A 161 17.46 -33.49 3.47
CA PHE A 161 17.76 -34.65 2.64
C PHE A 161 16.60 -35.05 1.73
N GLU A 162 16.95 -35.60 0.57
CA GLU A 162 16.02 -36.20 -0.38
C GLU A 162 16.56 -37.54 -0.83
N THR A 163 15.73 -38.58 -0.74
CA THR A 163 16.05 -39.92 -1.20
C THR A 163 15.03 -40.36 -2.22
N ASN A 164 15.48 -40.76 -3.42
CA ASN A 164 14.61 -41.19 -4.51
C ASN A 164 14.92 -42.65 -4.87
N GLY A 165 13.94 -43.53 -4.67
CA GLY A 165 14.04 -44.98 -4.86
C GLY A 165 13.97 -45.45 -6.31
N ILE A 166 14.47 -46.66 -6.57
CA ILE A 166 14.14 -47.50 -7.74
C ILE A 166 13.17 -48.58 -7.27
N GLU A 167 12.33 -49.13 -8.16
CA GLU A 167 11.44 -50.25 -7.82
C GLU A 167 12.24 -51.47 -7.31
N GLY A 168 12.25 -51.70 -5.99
CA GLY A 168 12.97 -52.77 -5.29
C GLY A 168 12.67 -52.72 -3.77
N LEU A 169 12.92 -53.83 -3.04
CA LEU A 169 12.56 -53.99 -1.62
C LEU A 169 13.36 -53.07 -0.65
N SER A 170 12.69 -52.60 0.42
CA SER A 170 13.05 -51.65 1.51
C SER A 170 12.69 -50.17 1.28
N ILE A 171 11.97 -49.61 2.26
CA ILE A 171 11.12 -48.39 2.23
C ILE A 171 10.55 -48.06 0.85
N ILE A 172 9.40 -48.67 0.53
CA ILE A 172 8.75 -48.52 -0.77
C ILE A 172 8.02 -47.15 -0.87
N VAL A 173 8.79 -46.06 -1.02
CA VAL A 173 8.31 -44.72 -1.37
C VAL A 173 9.24 -44.15 -2.42
N ASN A 174 8.70 -43.54 -3.46
CA ASN A 174 9.49 -43.13 -4.62
C ASN A 174 10.36 -41.92 -4.34
N SER A 175 9.92 -41.03 -3.44
CA SER A 175 10.76 -39.99 -2.87
C SER A 175 10.41 -39.72 -1.40
N ILE A 176 11.42 -39.62 -0.54
CA ILE A 176 11.31 -39.08 0.82
C ILE A 176 12.11 -37.78 0.85
N ARG A 177 11.46 -36.68 1.22
CA ARG A 177 12.15 -35.40 1.49
C ARG A 177 11.95 -35.00 2.93
N PHE A 178 13.02 -34.67 3.62
CA PHE A 178 12.94 -34.16 4.98
C PHE A 178 13.73 -32.85 5.09
N ASP A 179 13.01 -31.80 5.46
CA ASP A 179 13.60 -30.54 5.90
C ASP A 179 13.61 -30.52 7.43
N GLN A 180 14.80 -30.62 8.01
CA GLN A 180 14.99 -30.66 9.45
C GLN A 180 14.73 -29.31 10.12
N LYS A 181 14.90 -28.19 9.39
CA LYS A 181 14.65 -26.85 9.93
C LYS A 181 13.15 -26.58 10.07
N LEU A 182 12.38 -26.98 9.07
CA LEU A 182 10.91 -26.86 9.07
C LEU A 182 10.24 -28.02 9.82
N ALA A 183 10.98 -29.10 10.06
CA ALA A 183 10.44 -30.37 10.52
C ALA A 183 9.35 -30.88 9.57
N ASP A 184 9.60 -30.75 8.26
CA ASP A 184 8.66 -31.10 7.20
C ASP A 184 9.12 -32.38 6.51
N LEU A 185 8.27 -33.41 6.56
CA LEU A 185 8.46 -34.68 5.87
C LEU A 185 7.52 -34.78 4.69
N THR A 186 8.04 -34.98 3.49
CA THR A 186 7.27 -35.25 2.28
C THR A 186 7.47 -36.70 1.85
N LEU A 187 6.37 -37.43 1.63
CA LEU A 187 6.36 -38.79 1.08
C LEU A 187 5.71 -38.77 -0.30
N TYR A 188 6.46 -39.14 -1.32
CA TYR A 188 6.02 -39.12 -2.72
C TYR A 188 5.80 -40.53 -3.26
N PHE A 189 4.57 -40.83 -3.68
CA PHE A 189 4.17 -42.12 -4.21
C PHE A 189 3.88 -42.03 -5.71
N ASN A 190 4.81 -42.42 -6.59
CA ASN A 190 4.60 -42.40 -8.05
C ASN A 190 3.67 -43.52 -8.57
N LYS A 191 3.35 -44.52 -7.75
CA LYS A 191 2.51 -45.70 -8.03
C LYS A 191 1.81 -46.15 -6.73
N GLU A 192 0.73 -46.92 -6.84
CA GLU A 192 0.05 -47.55 -5.69
C GLU A 192 0.95 -48.57 -5.01
N VAL A 193 1.72 -48.09 -4.04
CA VAL A 193 2.73 -48.85 -3.34
C VAL A 193 2.32 -49.08 -1.89
N ASP A 194 2.75 -50.21 -1.31
CA ASP A 194 2.50 -50.53 0.10
C ASP A 194 3.33 -49.64 1.04
N ALA A 195 2.64 -48.76 1.77
CA ALA A 195 3.26 -47.83 2.71
C ALA A 195 3.51 -48.45 4.10
N THR A 196 3.36 -49.77 4.32
CA THR A 196 3.67 -50.33 5.65
C THR A 196 5.13 -50.17 6.04
N ASP A 197 6.03 -50.06 5.07
CA ASP A 197 7.46 -49.94 5.31
C ASP A 197 7.87 -48.56 5.85
N VAL A 198 7.00 -47.54 5.72
CA VAL A 198 7.24 -46.23 6.36
C VAL A 198 6.78 -46.17 7.81
N ALA A 199 6.12 -47.22 8.34
CA ALA A 199 5.53 -47.19 9.67
C ALA A 199 6.53 -46.94 10.81
N ALA A 200 7.81 -47.23 10.60
CA ALA A 200 8.88 -47.01 11.56
C ALA A 200 9.59 -45.65 11.39
N LEU A 201 9.33 -44.90 10.31
CA LEU A 201 9.91 -43.55 10.12
C LEU A 201 9.67 -42.60 11.29
N PRO A 202 8.49 -42.54 11.94
CA PRO A 202 8.27 -41.63 13.06
C PRO A 202 9.14 -41.89 14.29
N ASN A 203 9.71 -43.10 14.42
CA ASN A 203 10.62 -43.44 15.51
C ASN A 203 12.04 -42.91 15.26
N VAL A 204 12.33 -42.51 14.03
CA VAL A 204 13.66 -42.13 13.56
C VAL A 204 13.66 -40.65 13.16
N ILE A 205 12.71 -40.23 12.33
CA ILE A 205 12.54 -38.86 11.87
C ILE A 205 11.58 -38.12 12.79
N ASN A 206 12.03 -36.97 13.27
CA ASN A 206 11.22 -36.06 14.06
C ASN A 206 10.63 -34.95 13.17
N PHE A 207 9.35 -35.07 12.81
CA PHE A 207 8.65 -34.11 11.94
C PHE A 207 7.36 -33.57 12.59
N SER A 208 7.00 -32.34 12.22
CA SER A 208 5.78 -31.65 12.62
C SER A 208 4.77 -31.51 11.49
N THR A 209 5.22 -31.57 10.24
CA THR A 209 4.37 -31.60 9.05
C THR A 209 4.63 -32.87 8.25
N LEU A 210 3.57 -33.50 7.77
CA LEU A 210 3.62 -34.61 6.82
C LEU A 210 2.87 -34.22 5.55
N LEU A 211 3.56 -34.15 4.42
CA LEU A 211 2.98 -33.97 3.09
C LEU A 211 2.97 -35.31 2.35
N LEU A 212 1.78 -35.78 1.98
CA LEU A 212 1.61 -36.95 1.13
C LEU A 212 1.38 -36.50 -0.32
N VAL A 213 2.16 -37.05 -1.25
CA VAL A 213 2.05 -36.71 -2.68
C VAL A 213 1.70 -37.94 -3.48
N SER A 214 0.65 -37.87 -4.30
CA SER A 214 0.19 -38.92 -5.21
C SER A 214 -0.27 -40.21 -4.48
N ASN A 215 -0.65 -41.26 -5.21
CA ASN A 215 -1.45 -42.37 -4.65
C ASN A 215 -0.59 -43.49 -4.06
N HIS A 216 -0.74 -43.75 -2.75
CA HIS A 216 -0.30 -44.98 -2.09
C HIS A 216 -1.40 -46.05 -2.20
N LYS A 217 -1.07 -47.32 -1.89
CA LYS A 217 -2.07 -48.37 -1.75
C LYS A 217 -2.91 -48.09 -0.50
N ILE A 218 -4.17 -47.74 -0.68
CA ILE A 218 -5.10 -47.39 0.39
C ILE A 218 -5.11 -48.45 1.51
N GLY A 219 -5.06 -48.01 2.76
CA GLY A 219 -5.05 -48.86 3.97
C GLY A 219 -3.67 -49.18 4.54
N THR A 220 -2.59 -48.84 3.82
CA THR A 220 -1.22 -49.17 4.21
C THR A 220 -0.57 -48.13 5.13
N LEU A 221 -1.10 -46.89 5.20
CA LEU A 221 -0.65 -45.85 6.14
C LEU A 221 -1.18 -46.06 7.56
N LYS A 222 -2.09 -47.00 7.77
CA LYS A 222 -2.69 -47.28 9.08
C LYS A 222 -1.62 -47.49 10.16
N LYS A 223 -0.63 -48.34 9.87
CA LYS A 223 0.48 -48.62 10.80
C LYS A 223 1.36 -47.39 11.06
N LEU A 224 1.52 -46.49 10.08
CA LEU A 224 2.25 -45.24 10.27
C LEU A 224 1.54 -44.36 11.30
N PHE A 225 0.23 -44.13 11.13
CA PHE A 225 -0.55 -43.32 12.06
C PHE A 225 -0.67 -43.96 13.44
N GLU A 226 -0.82 -45.29 13.53
CA GLU A 226 -0.76 -46.04 14.80
C GLU A 226 0.55 -45.80 15.53
N THR A 227 1.69 -45.94 14.84
CA THR A 227 3.01 -45.70 15.45
C THR A 227 3.14 -44.27 15.98
N ILE A 228 2.68 -43.26 15.22
CA ILE A 228 2.71 -41.86 15.67
C ILE A 228 1.81 -41.68 16.90
N ALA A 229 0.58 -42.20 16.86
CA ALA A 229 -0.39 -42.06 17.95
C ALA A 229 0.08 -42.71 19.26
N LEU A 230 0.88 -43.79 19.18
CA LEU A 230 1.47 -44.48 20.34
C LEU A 230 2.66 -43.76 20.98
N GLN A 231 3.21 -42.72 20.33
CA GLN A 231 4.32 -41.95 20.90
C GLN A 231 3.87 -41.23 22.18
N LYS A 232 4.75 -41.17 23.19
CA LYS A 232 4.47 -40.44 24.44
C LYS A 232 4.21 -38.95 24.19
N SER A 233 4.86 -38.39 23.17
CA SER A 233 4.75 -37.00 22.75
C SER A 233 4.79 -36.94 21.21
N PRO A 234 3.66 -37.23 20.52
CA PRO A 234 3.62 -37.10 19.09
C PRO A 234 3.87 -35.64 18.72
N LYS A 235 4.63 -35.40 17.65
CA LYS A 235 5.01 -34.06 17.19
C LYS A 235 4.33 -33.65 15.89
N LEU A 236 3.70 -34.60 15.20
CA LEU A 236 2.93 -34.32 13.99
C LEU A 236 1.75 -33.39 14.32
N LYS A 237 1.82 -32.17 13.80
CA LYS A 237 0.80 -31.14 13.91
C LYS A 237 -0.02 -30.99 12.65
N ARG A 238 0.58 -31.24 11.48
CA ARG A 238 -0.05 -30.95 10.19
C ARG A 238 0.08 -32.14 9.24
N LEU A 239 -1.05 -32.61 8.70
CA LEU A 239 -1.07 -33.52 7.56
C LEU A 239 -1.63 -32.77 6.34
N ARG A 240 -0.94 -32.84 5.20
CA ARG A 240 -1.43 -32.35 3.92
C ARG A 240 -1.31 -33.42 2.83
N SER A 241 -2.16 -33.33 1.81
CA SER A 241 -2.12 -34.23 0.65
C SER A 241 -2.21 -33.42 -0.65
N THR A 242 -1.50 -33.88 -1.69
CA THR A 242 -1.54 -33.24 -3.01
C THR A 242 -1.30 -34.27 -4.13
N SER A 243 -1.59 -33.90 -5.38
CA SER A 243 -1.32 -34.74 -6.55
C SER A 243 0.14 -34.59 -7.02
N SER A 244 0.64 -35.56 -7.78
CA SER A 244 1.96 -35.45 -8.42
C SER A 244 2.04 -34.26 -9.38
N ALA A 245 0.99 -34.03 -10.18
CA ALA A 245 0.92 -32.92 -11.13
C ALA A 245 1.03 -31.55 -10.44
N ASN A 246 0.35 -31.37 -9.30
CA ASN A 246 0.40 -30.12 -8.55
C ASN A 246 1.74 -29.94 -7.84
N PHE A 247 2.31 -31.00 -7.28
CA PHE A 247 3.63 -30.97 -6.63
C PHE A 247 4.77 -30.64 -7.60
N GLU A 248 4.71 -31.15 -8.84
CA GLU A 248 5.71 -30.86 -9.87
C GLU A 248 5.61 -29.41 -10.39
N ASN A 249 4.39 -28.85 -10.45
CA ASN A 249 4.14 -27.46 -10.84
C ASN A 249 4.49 -26.43 -9.75
N SER A 250 4.34 -26.76 -8.46
CA SER A 250 4.58 -25.84 -7.33
C SER A 250 6.05 -25.53 -7.04
N ASN A 251 6.99 -26.25 -7.66
CA ASN A 251 8.44 -26.01 -7.52
C ASN A 251 8.93 -24.66 -8.11
N LYS A 252 8.02 -23.77 -8.52
CA LYS A 252 8.35 -22.44 -9.05
C LYS A 252 8.08 -21.27 -8.10
N ASN A 253 7.33 -21.40 -7.01
CA ASN A 253 7.20 -20.42 -5.91
C ASN A 253 6.30 -21.03 -4.81
N GLU A 254 6.75 -21.03 -3.55
CA GLU A 254 5.98 -21.54 -2.39
C GLU A 254 4.69 -20.76 -2.09
N SER A 255 4.46 -19.60 -2.72
CA SER A 255 3.27 -18.77 -2.50
C SER A 255 2.03 -19.17 -3.33
N ASP A 256 2.16 -20.11 -4.28
CA ASP A 256 1.09 -20.44 -5.22
C ASP A 256 0.29 -21.71 -4.88
N LEU A 257 0.67 -22.44 -3.82
CA LEU A 257 -0.05 -23.65 -3.38
C LEU A 257 -1.47 -23.37 -2.89
N ASP A 258 -1.86 -22.13 -2.60
CA ASP A 258 -3.20 -21.82 -2.09
C ASP A 258 -4.22 -21.43 -3.17
N LYS A 259 -3.83 -21.30 -4.45
CA LYS A 259 -4.66 -20.58 -5.43
C LYS A 259 -5.25 -21.37 -6.59
N HIS A 260 -4.72 -22.54 -6.99
CA HIS A 260 -5.30 -23.30 -8.10
C HIS A 260 -5.25 -24.81 -7.85
N PHE A 261 -6.40 -25.40 -7.51
CA PHE A 261 -6.58 -26.86 -7.57
C PHE A 261 -7.82 -27.18 -8.40
N ALA A 262 -7.59 -27.79 -9.56
CA ALA A 262 -8.65 -28.36 -10.38
C ALA A 262 -9.15 -29.66 -9.74
N ALA A 263 -10.46 -29.87 -9.73
CA ALA A 263 -11.14 -31.03 -9.15
C ALA A 263 -10.84 -32.39 -9.84
N SER A 264 -9.89 -32.46 -10.78
CA SER A 264 -9.63 -33.64 -11.61
C SER A 264 -8.34 -34.38 -11.28
N ASP A 265 -7.49 -33.86 -10.39
CA ASP A 265 -6.25 -34.52 -10.06
C ASP A 265 -6.45 -35.53 -8.93
N LYS A 266 -6.00 -36.78 -9.14
CA LYS A 266 -6.02 -37.82 -8.11
C LYS A 266 -5.07 -37.43 -6.96
N ILE A 267 -5.64 -36.89 -5.88
CA ILE A 267 -4.95 -36.60 -4.63
C ILE A 267 -4.89 -37.87 -3.78
N THR A 268 -3.87 -37.99 -2.94
CA THR A 268 -3.72 -39.09 -1.99
C THR A 268 -4.98 -39.25 -1.11
N ALA A 269 -5.65 -40.41 -1.22
CA ALA A 269 -6.84 -40.73 -0.44
C ALA A 269 -6.52 -41.70 0.71
N LEU A 270 -7.19 -41.50 1.84
CA LEU A 270 -7.17 -42.37 3.01
C LEU A 270 -8.45 -43.21 3.05
N ASN A 271 -8.37 -44.43 3.56
CA ASN A 271 -9.59 -45.13 3.98
C ASN A 271 -10.03 -44.73 5.40
N LYS A 272 -11.18 -45.27 5.81
CA LYS A 272 -11.73 -45.05 7.15
C LYS A 272 -10.77 -45.48 8.28
N GLU A 273 -10.10 -46.62 8.14
CA GLU A 273 -9.21 -47.14 9.20
C GLU A 273 -8.00 -46.24 9.40
N GLU A 274 -7.43 -45.74 8.31
CA GLU A 274 -6.33 -44.76 8.33
C GLU A 274 -6.75 -43.44 8.95
N LEU A 275 -7.93 -42.93 8.58
CA LEU A 275 -8.47 -41.71 9.16
C LEU A 275 -8.71 -41.86 10.68
N ILE A 276 -9.20 -43.00 11.14
CA ILE A 276 -9.41 -43.27 12.57
C ILE A 276 -8.08 -43.20 13.33
N GLU A 277 -7.03 -43.86 12.85
CA GLU A 277 -5.73 -43.85 13.51
C GLU A 277 -5.07 -42.47 13.45
N LEU A 278 -5.24 -41.74 12.34
CA LEU A 278 -4.79 -40.36 12.21
C LEU A 278 -5.43 -39.43 13.27
N LEU A 279 -6.75 -39.54 13.46
CA LEU A 279 -7.49 -38.71 14.40
C LEU A 279 -7.20 -39.04 15.88
N LYS A 280 -6.50 -40.14 16.19
CA LYS A 280 -6.00 -40.45 17.54
C LYS A 280 -4.72 -39.67 17.90
N ILE A 281 -4.04 -39.07 16.93
CA ILE A 281 -2.80 -38.33 17.14
C ILE A 281 -3.09 -37.02 17.88
N LYS A 282 -2.78 -36.98 19.19
CA LYS A 282 -3.17 -35.87 20.08
C LYS A 282 -2.58 -34.51 19.70
N SER A 283 -1.44 -34.48 19.02
CA SER A 283 -0.75 -33.26 18.60
C SER A 283 -1.28 -32.66 17.29
N LEU A 284 -2.19 -33.36 16.60
CA LEU A 284 -2.64 -32.98 15.26
C LEU A 284 -3.59 -31.78 15.33
N GLU A 285 -3.24 -30.72 14.60
CA GLU A 285 -3.93 -29.42 14.54
C GLU A 285 -4.55 -29.20 13.15
N VAL A 286 -3.89 -29.65 12.08
CA VAL A 286 -4.34 -29.44 10.67
C VAL A 286 -4.38 -30.76 9.92
N VAL A 287 -5.48 -31.01 9.21
CA VAL A 287 -5.66 -32.19 8.35
C VAL A 287 -6.21 -31.77 6.99
N ASP A 288 -5.47 -32.04 5.92
CA ASP A 288 -5.91 -31.89 4.53
C ASP A 288 -5.76 -33.22 3.78
N CYS A 289 -6.88 -33.90 3.52
CA CYS A 289 -6.90 -35.25 2.96
C CYS A 289 -8.07 -35.51 1.99
N SER A 290 -7.96 -36.58 1.21
CA SER A 290 -9.10 -37.22 0.51
C SER A 290 -9.51 -38.49 1.24
N ILE A 291 -10.78 -38.88 1.14
CA ILE A 291 -11.34 -40.09 1.74
C ILE A 291 -11.93 -40.98 0.64
N ASP A 292 -11.43 -42.20 0.49
CA ASP A 292 -11.92 -43.17 -0.51
C ASP A 292 -12.48 -44.43 0.16
N ASP A 293 -13.58 -44.26 0.91
CA ASP A 293 -14.32 -45.35 1.57
C ASP A 293 -15.80 -44.97 1.76
N SER A 294 -16.71 -45.86 1.33
CA SER A 294 -18.17 -45.65 1.39
C SER A 294 -18.83 -46.18 2.66
N ARG A 295 -18.08 -46.83 3.56
CA ARG A 295 -18.60 -47.42 4.79
C ARG A 295 -18.74 -46.36 5.90
N PRO A 296 -19.78 -46.42 6.77
CA PRO A 296 -19.99 -45.44 7.83
C PRO A 296 -18.82 -45.42 8.82
N ILE A 297 -18.38 -44.22 9.24
CA ILE A 297 -17.22 -44.03 10.13
C ILE A 297 -17.64 -44.25 11.60
N GLU A 298 -16.94 -45.12 12.35
CA GLU A 298 -17.08 -45.28 13.80
C GLU A 298 -15.82 -44.69 14.43
N LEU A 299 -15.97 -43.59 15.15
CA LEU A 299 -14.84 -42.81 15.68
C LEU A 299 -14.60 -43.07 17.16
N PRO A 300 -13.36 -42.88 17.65
CA PRO A 300 -13.06 -42.96 19.07
C PRO A 300 -13.79 -41.87 19.86
N THR A 301 -14.04 -42.12 21.14
CA THR A 301 -14.74 -41.19 22.06
C THR A 301 -14.01 -39.86 22.26
N GLN A 302 -12.69 -39.84 22.12
CA GLN A 302 -11.86 -38.64 22.23
C GLN A 302 -11.05 -38.44 20.94
N LEU A 303 -11.19 -37.27 20.34
CA LEU A 303 -10.49 -36.89 19.09
C LEU A 303 -9.32 -35.93 19.37
N ALA A 304 -8.41 -35.84 18.41
CA ALA A 304 -7.41 -34.79 18.34
C ALA A 304 -8.04 -33.37 18.36
N GLN A 305 -7.28 -32.40 18.86
CA GLN A 305 -7.69 -31.00 19.01
C GLN A 305 -7.48 -30.23 17.70
N ILE A 306 -8.10 -30.72 16.62
CA ILE A 306 -7.95 -30.19 15.27
C ILE A 306 -8.55 -28.78 15.19
N GLU A 307 -7.80 -27.87 14.60
CA GLU A 307 -8.16 -26.48 14.35
C GLU A 307 -8.63 -26.30 12.89
N GLU A 308 -8.02 -27.02 11.95
CA GLU A 308 -8.34 -26.98 10.52
C GLU A 308 -8.55 -28.38 9.92
N LEU A 309 -9.69 -28.61 9.29
CA LEU A 309 -10.02 -29.85 8.58
C LEU A 309 -10.43 -29.55 7.13
N CYS A 310 -9.67 -30.06 6.18
CA CYS A 310 -9.89 -29.93 4.75
C CYS A 310 -10.10 -31.34 4.15
N ILE A 311 -11.28 -31.59 3.58
CA ILE A 311 -11.62 -32.84 2.90
C ILE A 311 -11.79 -32.54 1.40
N ARG A 312 -10.79 -32.95 0.62
CA ARG A 312 -10.73 -32.67 -0.82
C ARG A 312 -11.73 -33.50 -1.61
N THR A 313 -11.81 -34.80 -1.36
CA THR A 313 -12.80 -35.70 -1.98
C THR A 313 -13.31 -36.74 -0.97
N CYS A 314 -14.55 -37.21 -1.15
CA CYS A 314 -15.12 -38.28 -0.34
C CYS A 314 -15.95 -39.23 -1.23
N ALA A 315 -15.47 -40.47 -1.43
CA ALA A 315 -16.14 -41.46 -2.26
C ALA A 315 -17.33 -42.13 -1.53
N GLY A 316 -18.51 -41.52 -1.63
CA GLY A 316 -19.79 -42.23 -1.51
C GLY A 316 -20.30 -42.61 -0.12
N GLY A 317 -19.93 -41.88 0.94
CA GLY A 317 -20.49 -42.02 2.29
C GLY A 317 -20.99 -40.70 2.87
N SER A 318 -21.69 -40.74 4.01
CA SER A 318 -22.07 -39.54 4.79
C SER A 318 -20.95 -39.18 5.78
N LEU A 319 -20.62 -37.89 5.90
CA LEU A 319 -19.66 -37.37 6.89
C LEU A 319 -20.31 -37.11 8.26
N THR A 320 -21.60 -37.43 8.41
CA THR A 320 -22.41 -37.14 9.60
C THR A 320 -21.76 -37.67 10.87
N ASN A 321 -21.24 -38.91 10.85
CA ASN A 321 -20.59 -39.49 12.03
C ASN A 321 -19.30 -38.76 12.41
N LEU A 322 -18.56 -38.23 11.42
CA LEU A 322 -17.36 -37.44 11.65
C LEU A 322 -17.69 -36.13 12.35
N PHE A 323 -18.63 -35.36 11.81
CA PHE A 323 -19.07 -34.11 12.42
C PHE A 323 -19.76 -34.34 13.76
N HIS A 324 -20.50 -35.44 13.92
CA HIS A 324 -21.08 -35.83 15.20
C HIS A 324 -20.00 -36.03 16.28
N ALA A 325 -18.92 -36.73 15.95
CA ALA A 325 -17.82 -36.96 16.89
C ALA A 325 -17.09 -35.66 17.29
N PHE A 326 -16.89 -34.73 16.35
CA PHE A 326 -16.37 -33.39 16.66
C PHE A 326 -17.33 -32.56 17.51
N ALA A 327 -18.64 -32.65 17.24
CA ALA A 327 -19.67 -31.95 18.01
C ALA A 327 -19.81 -32.45 19.45
N LEU A 328 -19.46 -33.73 19.71
CA LEU A 328 -19.46 -34.32 21.05
C LEU A 328 -18.26 -33.87 21.91
N GLN A 329 -17.19 -33.34 21.32
CA GLN A 329 -16.02 -32.91 22.10
C GLN A 329 -16.37 -31.66 22.92
N GLU A 330 -16.18 -31.73 24.25
CA GLU A 330 -16.45 -30.60 25.15
C GLU A 330 -15.62 -29.37 24.79
N TYR A 331 -14.35 -29.61 24.41
CA TYR A 331 -13.33 -28.64 24.03
C TYR A 331 -12.91 -28.86 22.57
N SER A 332 -13.83 -28.79 21.60
CA SER A 332 -13.42 -28.79 20.18
C SER A 332 -12.73 -27.46 19.83
N LYS A 333 -11.63 -27.51 19.06
CA LYS A 333 -10.94 -26.32 18.54
C LYS A 333 -11.20 -26.04 17.06
N LEU A 334 -12.03 -26.86 16.41
CA LEU A 334 -12.23 -26.80 14.96
C LEU A 334 -12.82 -25.44 14.57
N SER A 335 -11.98 -24.58 13.98
CA SER A 335 -12.32 -23.23 13.56
C SER A 335 -12.50 -23.15 12.05
N THR A 336 -11.77 -23.97 11.29
CA THR A 336 -11.79 -23.99 9.83
C THR A 336 -12.20 -25.36 9.31
N LEU A 337 -13.25 -25.40 8.49
CA LEU A 337 -13.71 -26.61 7.82
C LEU A 337 -13.88 -26.37 6.31
N CYS A 338 -13.15 -27.11 5.48
CA CYS A 338 -13.23 -27.05 4.02
C CYS A 338 -13.62 -28.41 3.45
N ILE A 339 -14.58 -28.46 2.53
CA ILE A 339 -15.08 -29.67 1.87
C ILE A 339 -15.30 -29.36 0.40
N GLU A 340 -14.50 -29.94 -0.50
CA GLU A 340 -14.53 -29.55 -1.92
C GLU A 340 -15.29 -30.55 -2.79
N GLY A 341 -14.93 -31.83 -2.70
CA GLY A 341 -15.45 -32.91 -3.55
C GLY A 341 -16.64 -33.67 -2.98
N HIS A 342 -17.31 -33.15 -1.94
CA HIS A 342 -18.47 -33.79 -1.33
C HIS A 342 -19.58 -32.77 -1.04
N HIS A 343 -20.82 -33.15 -1.37
CA HIS A 343 -22.00 -32.34 -1.13
C HIS A 343 -22.67 -32.76 0.17
N LEU A 344 -22.73 -31.85 1.15
CA LEU A 344 -23.32 -32.09 2.45
C LEU A 344 -24.83 -32.33 2.36
N ASN A 345 -25.31 -33.39 3.00
CA ASN A 345 -26.74 -33.66 3.17
C ASN A 345 -27.29 -33.00 4.44
N CYS A 346 -28.60 -33.14 4.70
CA CYS A 346 -29.25 -32.53 5.86
C CYS A 346 -28.67 -32.98 7.21
N ASP A 347 -28.30 -34.26 7.34
CA ASP A 347 -27.72 -34.80 8.57
C ASP A 347 -26.33 -34.23 8.83
N ASP A 348 -25.50 -34.08 7.79
CA ASP A 348 -24.18 -33.47 7.88
C ASP A 348 -24.27 -32.02 8.40
N VAL A 349 -25.11 -31.21 7.76
CA VAL A 349 -25.33 -29.80 8.13
C VAL A 349 -25.85 -29.69 9.56
N THR A 350 -26.72 -30.62 9.99
CA THR A 350 -27.26 -30.66 11.35
C THR A 350 -26.18 -30.91 12.40
N GLN A 351 -25.17 -31.74 12.09
CA GLN A 351 -24.05 -31.95 13.01
C GLN A 351 -23.05 -30.78 12.96
N ILE A 352 -22.76 -30.22 11.78
CA ILE A 352 -21.90 -29.02 11.64
C ILE A 352 -22.49 -27.84 12.43
N ALA A 353 -23.82 -27.68 12.42
CA ALA A 353 -24.51 -26.65 13.21
C ALA A 353 -24.32 -26.77 14.73
N LYS A 354 -23.80 -27.89 15.24
CA LYS A 354 -23.49 -28.12 16.66
C LYS A 354 -22.04 -27.82 17.01
N LEU A 355 -21.18 -27.52 16.04
CA LEU A 355 -19.78 -27.16 16.27
C LEU A 355 -19.71 -25.79 16.96
N LYS A 356 -18.89 -25.70 18.02
CA LYS A 356 -18.89 -24.54 18.93
C LYS A 356 -17.91 -23.43 18.53
N CYS A 357 -16.86 -23.76 17.77
CA CYS A 357 -15.72 -22.87 17.50
C CYS A 357 -15.55 -22.52 16.02
N LEU A 358 -16.45 -22.99 15.16
CA LEU A 358 -16.31 -22.84 13.71
C LEU A 358 -16.47 -21.37 13.30
N THR A 359 -15.44 -20.79 12.68
CA THR A 359 -15.41 -19.41 12.17
C THR A 359 -15.35 -19.35 10.65
N TYR A 360 -14.77 -20.38 10.01
CA TYR A 360 -14.69 -20.52 8.57
C TYR A 360 -15.27 -21.87 8.12
N LEU A 361 -16.21 -21.83 7.17
CA LEU A 361 -16.76 -23.02 6.54
C LEU A 361 -16.76 -22.85 5.01
N LYS A 362 -16.08 -23.73 4.28
CA LYS A 362 -16.20 -23.82 2.81
C LYS A 362 -16.73 -25.19 2.42
N CYS A 363 -17.92 -25.31 1.84
CA CYS A 363 -18.47 -26.61 1.47
C CYS A 363 -19.50 -26.55 0.34
N GLY A 364 -19.74 -27.69 -0.33
CA GLY A 364 -20.89 -27.86 -1.20
C GLY A 364 -22.08 -28.48 -0.49
N PHE A 365 -23.30 -28.20 -0.97
CA PHE A 365 -24.54 -28.74 -0.38
C PHE A 365 -25.31 -29.55 -1.42
N ALA A 366 -25.90 -30.66 -0.99
CA ALA A 366 -26.80 -31.46 -1.83
C ALA A 366 -28.11 -30.71 -2.07
N ASP A 367 -28.60 -30.00 -1.06
CA ASP A 367 -29.80 -29.17 -1.10
C ASP A 367 -29.55 -27.86 -0.34
N LEU A 368 -29.85 -26.74 -0.99
CA LEU A 368 -29.67 -25.40 -0.44
C LEU A 368 -30.74 -25.01 0.59
N GLU A 369 -31.88 -25.72 0.65
CA GLU A 369 -32.93 -25.43 1.63
C GLU A 369 -32.42 -25.51 3.07
N ASN A 370 -31.47 -26.41 3.34
CA ASN A 370 -30.98 -26.70 4.69
C ASN A 370 -29.83 -25.78 5.16
N ILE A 371 -29.32 -24.88 4.31
CA ILE A 371 -28.21 -23.99 4.67
C ILE A 371 -28.60 -23.06 5.83
N HIS A 372 -29.89 -22.71 5.95
CA HIS A 372 -30.39 -21.87 7.05
C HIS A 372 -30.03 -22.45 8.44
N LEU A 373 -29.79 -23.75 8.58
CA LEU A 373 -29.36 -24.37 9.83
C LEU A 373 -27.99 -23.87 10.30
N LEU A 374 -27.13 -23.42 9.37
CA LEU A 374 -25.81 -22.84 9.69
C LEU A 374 -25.91 -21.49 10.39
N THR A 375 -27.04 -20.78 10.26
CA THR A 375 -27.28 -19.52 11.00
C THR A 375 -27.28 -19.72 12.52
N LYS A 376 -27.42 -20.96 13.00
CA LYS A 376 -27.32 -21.31 14.42
C LYS A 376 -25.88 -21.20 14.95
N ILE A 377 -24.87 -21.26 14.08
CA ILE A 377 -23.46 -21.17 14.43
C ILE A 377 -23.10 -19.69 14.59
N LYS A 378 -23.21 -19.17 15.81
CA LYS A 378 -22.97 -17.74 16.10
C LYS A 378 -21.53 -17.28 15.89
N THR A 379 -20.57 -18.21 15.89
CA THR A 379 -19.14 -17.95 15.69
C THR A 379 -18.75 -17.89 14.22
N LEU A 380 -19.63 -18.30 13.29
CA LEU A 380 -19.29 -18.40 11.88
C LEU A 380 -19.19 -17.00 11.25
N GLU A 381 -17.98 -16.65 10.82
CA GLU A 381 -17.65 -15.35 10.24
C GLU A 381 -17.56 -15.40 8.71
N ILE A 382 -17.06 -16.52 8.16
CA ILE A 382 -16.88 -16.71 6.73
C ILE A 382 -17.55 -18.01 6.30
N LEU A 383 -18.46 -17.91 5.32
CA LEU A 383 -19.09 -19.05 4.68
C LEU A 383 -18.79 -19.03 3.18
N GLY A 384 -18.09 -20.05 2.69
CA GLY A 384 -17.83 -20.35 1.30
C GLY A 384 -18.76 -21.47 0.81
N ILE A 385 -19.56 -21.25 -0.22
CA ILE A 385 -20.45 -22.29 -0.75
C ILE A 385 -20.00 -22.70 -2.15
N ASN A 386 -19.56 -23.94 -2.32
CA ASN A 386 -19.26 -24.52 -3.63
C ASN A 386 -20.51 -25.19 -4.19
N SER A 387 -21.25 -24.51 -5.05
CA SER A 387 -22.54 -25.01 -5.54
C SER A 387 -22.48 -25.40 -7.02
N ARG A 388 -23.11 -26.53 -7.36
CA ARG A 388 -23.34 -26.98 -8.74
C ARG A 388 -24.76 -26.72 -9.21
N HIS A 389 -25.63 -26.23 -8.32
CA HIS A 389 -27.02 -25.90 -8.64
C HIS A 389 -27.08 -24.73 -9.62
N GLN A 390 -28.11 -24.67 -10.46
CA GLN A 390 -28.29 -23.50 -11.32
C GLN A 390 -28.69 -22.29 -10.50
N LEU A 391 -28.17 -21.11 -10.85
CA LEU A 391 -28.45 -19.87 -10.14
C LEU A 391 -29.96 -19.57 -10.11
N LYS A 392 -30.65 -19.83 -11.23
CA LYS A 392 -32.11 -19.67 -11.38
C LYS A 392 -32.93 -20.38 -10.31
N GLU A 393 -32.49 -21.57 -9.90
CA GLU A 393 -33.20 -22.41 -8.92
C GLU A 393 -32.80 -22.08 -7.47
N SER A 394 -31.71 -21.34 -7.29
CA SER A 394 -31.06 -21.14 -5.99
C SER A 394 -31.06 -19.69 -5.48
N SER A 395 -31.29 -18.71 -6.34
CA SER A 395 -31.18 -17.26 -6.02
C SER A 395 -32.06 -16.80 -4.85
N GLU A 396 -33.27 -17.33 -4.70
CA GLU A 396 -34.15 -17.07 -3.54
C GLU A 396 -33.57 -17.62 -2.23
N ASN A 397 -33.00 -18.82 -2.26
CA ASN A 397 -32.36 -19.42 -1.09
C ASN A 397 -31.05 -18.69 -0.74
N ILE A 398 -30.31 -18.25 -1.76
CA ILE A 398 -29.13 -17.40 -1.60
C ILE A 398 -29.50 -16.06 -0.97
N LEU A 399 -30.57 -15.40 -1.42
CA LEU A 399 -31.08 -14.16 -0.82
C LEU A 399 -31.40 -14.37 0.67
N LYS A 400 -32.20 -15.39 1.01
CA LYS A 400 -32.54 -15.71 2.40
C LYS A 400 -31.29 -15.97 3.24
N LEU A 401 -30.29 -16.62 2.66
CA LEU A 401 -29.02 -16.87 3.33
C LEU A 401 -28.25 -15.56 3.57
N PHE A 402 -28.11 -14.70 2.56
CA PHE A 402 -27.51 -13.39 2.74
C PHE A 402 -28.26 -12.56 3.78
N ILE A 403 -29.58 -12.63 3.87
CA ILE A 403 -30.35 -11.89 4.88
C ILE A 403 -30.11 -12.45 6.29
N SER A 404 -30.03 -13.77 6.44
CA SER A 404 -29.99 -14.43 7.76
C SER A 404 -28.58 -14.64 8.32
N PHE A 405 -27.56 -14.70 7.47
CA PHE A 405 -26.18 -14.87 7.88
C PHE A 405 -25.53 -13.52 8.23
N ASN A 406 -24.91 -13.45 9.42
CA ASN A 406 -24.34 -12.21 9.95
C ASN A 406 -22.89 -11.96 9.50
N GLY A 407 -22.16 -13.00 9.06
CA GLY A 407 -20.78 -12.89 8.61
C GLY A 407 -20.63 -12.63 7.10
N ASN A 408 -19.40 -12.63 6.62
CA ASN A 408 -19.07 -12.54 5.20
C ASN A 408 -19.39 -13.86 4.49
N LEU A 409 -20.11 -13.76 3.38
CA LEU A 409 -20.60 -14.93 2.64
C LEU A 409 -20.11 -14.86 1.21
N SER A 410 -19.42 -15.90 0.77
CA SER A 410 -19.02 -16.08 -0.62
C SER A 410 -19.63 -17.36 -1.16
N ILE A 411 -20.21 -17.29 -2.33
CA ILE A 411 -20.80 -18.42 -3.02
C ILE A 411 -20.08 -18.56 -4.36
N TYR A 412 -19.40 -19.69 -4.50
CA TYR A 412 -18.66 -20.09 -5.67
C TYR A 412 -19.59 -20.97 -6.53
N TYR A 413 -20.21 -20.37 -7.53
CA TYR A 413 -20.74 -21.07 -8.69
C TYR A 413 -19.62 -21.18 -9.73
N ALA A 414 -19.91 -21.57 -10.98
CA ALA A 414 -18.93 -21.45 -12.07
C ALA A 414 -18.24 -20.06 -12.11
N ASP A 415 -18.84 -19.03 -11.49
CA ASP A 415 -18.23 -17.78 -11.03
C ASP A 415 -18.70 -17.35 -9.61
N VAL A 416 -18.10 -16.30 -9.05
CA VAL A 416 -18.19 -15.90 -7.63
C VAL A 416 -19.26 -14.83 -7.36
N ILE A 417 -20.21 -15.10 -6.47
CA ILE A 417 -21.09 -14.09 -5.84
C ILE A 417 -20.68 -13.96 -4.38
N SER A 418 -20.34 -12.77 -3.90
CA SER A 418 -19.96 -12.57 -2.49
C SER A 418 -20.62 -11.35 -1.88
N MET A 419 -20.84 -11.41 -0.57
CA MET A 419 -21.37 -10.33 0.25
C MET A 419 -20.40 -10.07 1.39
N ASP A 420 -19.82 -8.88 1.40
CA ASP A 420 -19.12 -8.34 2.55
C ASP A 420 -20.14 -7.63 3.45
N LYS A 421 -20.41 -8.19 4.64
CA LYS A 421 -21.39 -7.61 5.56
C LYS A 421 -20.87 -6.37 6.29
N ASN A 422 -19.56 -6.25 6.44
CA ASN A 422 -18.93 -5.10 7.09
C ASN A 422 -18.99 -3.88 6.17
N LEU A 423 -18.63 -4.06 4.90
CA LEU A 423 -18.71 -3.03 3.87
C LEU A 423 -20.11 -2.89 3.25
N ARG A 424 -21.01 -3.81 3.59
CA ARG A 424 -22.34 -3.95 2.97
C ARG A 424 -22.25 -3.91 1.43
N ALA A 425 -21.27 -4.64 0.90
CA ALA A 425 -21.01 -4.71 -0.53
C ALA A 425 -21.40 -6.07 -1.08
N LEU A 426 -22.18 -6.07 -2.16
CA LEU A 426 -22.46 -7.25 -2.96
C LEU A 426 -21.54 -7.23 -4.18
N THR A 427 -20.70 -8.25 -4.31
CA THR A 427 -19.82 -8.45 -5.45
C THR A 427 -20.32 -9.60 -6.30
N ILE A 428 -20.44 -9.38 -7.60
CA ILE A 428 -20.91 -10.35 -8.59
C ILE A 428 -19.85 -10.46 -9.68
N GLN A 429 -19.24 -11.63 -9.79
CA GLN A 429 -18.38 -11.98 -10.91
C GLN A 429 -19.25 -12.57 -12.03
N MET A 430 -19.43 -11.82 -13.11
CA MET A 430 -20.12 -12.25 -14.32
C MET A 430 -19.24 -13.15 -15.19
N SER A 431 -19.87 -14.05 -15.94
CA SER A 431 -19.29 -14.74 -17.08
C SER A 431 -20.31 -14.88 -18.20
N GLU A 432 -19.86 -15.37 -19.35
CA GLU A 432 -20.69 -15.70 -20.52
C GLU A 432 -21.80 -16.71 -20.21
N THR A 433 -21.72 -17.43 -19.08
CA THR A 433 -22.72 -18.44 -18.69
C THR A 433 -23.78 -17.92 -17.71
N ILE A 434 -23.59 -16.75 -17.11
CA ILE A 434 -24.50 -16.20 -16.09
C ILE A 434 -25.56 -15.30 -16.74
N CYS A 435 -26.83 -15.64 -16.51
CA CYS A 435 -27.95 -14.78 -16.86
C CYS A 435 -28.25 -13.81 -15.71
N SER A 436 -28.28 -12.50 -15.99
CA SER A 436 -28.56 -11.50 -14.94
C SER A 436 -30.00 -11.54 -14.42
N GLU A 437 -30.93 -12.15 -15.17
CA GLU A 437 -32.31 -12.39 -14.71
C GLU A 437 -32.33 -13.31 -13.49
N ASP A 438 -31.42 -14.28 -13.42
CA ASP A 438 -31.30 -15.21 -12.29
C ASP A 438 -30.81 -14.51 -11.01
N LEU A 439 -30.18 -13.33 -11.14
CA LEU A 439 -29.68 -12.50 -10.03
C LEU A 439 -30.73 -11.53 -9.47
N VAL A 440 -31.87 -11.34 -10.15
CA VAL A 440 -32.91 -10.36 -9.77
C VAL A 440 -33.37 -10.51 -8.31
N PRO A 441 -33.54 -11.72 -7.74
CA PRO A 441 -33.92 -11.86 -6.33
C PRO A 441 -32.94 -11.19 -5.36
N LEU A 442 -31.64 -11.13 -5.68
CA LEU A 442 -30.63 -10.50 -4.83
C LEU A 442 -30.82 -8.99 -4.67
N THR A 443 -31.61 -8.35 -5.54
CA THR A 443 -31.94 -6.93 -5.40
C THR A 443 -32.80 -6.60 -4.18
N ASN A 444 -33.42 -7.61 -3.56
CA ASN A 444 -34.22 -7.47 -2.33
C ASN A 444 -33.38 -7.45 -1.04
N LEU A 445 -32.05 -7.36 -1.14
CA LEU A 445 -31.18 -7.25 0.02
C LEU A 445 -31.44 -5.94 0.79
N PRO A 446 -31.65 -6.03 2.12
CA PRO A 446 -31.96 -4.84 2.92
C PRO A 446 -30.71 -3.96 3.09
N ASN A 447 -30.86 -2.65 2.88
CA ASN A 447 -29.83 -1.63 3.10
C ASN A 447 -28.48 -1.95 2.43
N LEU A 448 -28.50 -2.32 1.15
CA LEU A 448 -27.30 -2.55 0.33
C LEU A 448 -26.83 -1.24 -0.31
N PRO A 449 -25.77 -0.57 0.19
CA PRO A 449 -25.22 0.64 -0.42
C PRO A 449 -24.33 0.36 -1.62
N ASN A 450 -23.65 -0.78 -1.67
CA ASN A 450 -22.54 -0.99 -2.59
C ASN A 450 -22.76 -2.24 -3.46
N LEU A 451 -22.67 -2.06 -4.78
CA LEU A 451 -22.74 -3.13 -5.77
C LEU A 451 -21.49 -3.11 -6.65
N ILE A 452 -20.78 -4.23 -6.68
CA ILE A 452 -19.60 -4.42 -7.52
C ILE A 452 -19.91 -5.53 -8.52
N ILE A 453 -19.75 -5.24 -9.80
CA ILE A 453 -19.91 -6.20 -10.89
C ILE A 453 -18.58 -6.27 -11.64
N SER A 454 -17.95 -7.43 -11.60
CA SER A 454 -16.70 -7.73 -12.31
C SER A 454 -16.94 -8.90 -13.25
N GLY A 455 -15.94 -9.28 -14.05
CA GLY A 455 -16.08 -10.41 -14.97
C GLY A 455 -16.67 -10.02 -16.34
N ARG A 456 -16.57 -10.95 -17.29
CA ARG A 456 -17.00 -10.71 -18.68
C ARG A 456 -18.52 -10.79 -18.81
N HIS A 457 -19.13 -9.80 -19.43
CA HIS A 457 -20.55 -9.74 -19.75
C HIS A 457 -20.77 -9.27 -21.20
N THR A 458 -21.95 -9.55 -21.74
CA THR A 458 -22.28 -9.14 -23.13
C THR A 458 -23.17 -7.90 -23.11
N LEU A 459 -23.25 -7.19 -24.23
CA LEU A 459 -24.09 -5.99 -24.33
C LEU A 459 -25.54 -6.31 -23.97
N ASP A 460 -26.14 -5.45 -23.15
CA ASP A 460 -27.53 -5.56 -22.68
C ASP A 460 -27.78 -6.73 -21.71
N SER A 461 -26.75 -7.53 -21.38
CA SER A 461 -26.91 -8.69 -20.52
C SER A 461 -27.13 -8.32 -19.05
N LEU A 462 -26.78 -7.11 -18.61
CA LEU A 462 -27.03 -6.63 -17.24
C LEU A 462 -28.39 -5.94 -17.08
N THR A 463 -29.11 -5.66 -18.17
CA THR A 463 -30.38 -4.92 -18.16
C THR A 463 -31.42 -5.48 -17.18
N PRO A 464 -31.69 -6.80 -17.11
CA PRO A 464 -32.61 -7.36 -16.11
C PRO A 464 -32.26 -6.99 -14.66
N LEU A 465 -30.99 -7.18 -14.27
CA LEU A 465 -30.52 -6.89 -12.92
C LEU A 465 -30.57 -5.39 -12.59
N LEU A 466 -30.10 -4.54 -13.52
CA LEU A 466 -30.12 -3.09 -13.34
C LEU A 466 -31.55 -2.55 -13.31
N THR A 467 -32.46 -3.11 -14.11
CA THR A 467 -33.90 -2.78 -14.08
C THR A 467 -34.51 -3.09 -12.71
N ALA A 468 -34.15 -4.24 -12.13
CA ALA A 468 -34.62 -4.63 -10.80
C ALA A 468 -34.12 -3.66 -9.71
N PHE A 469 -32.83 -3.30 -9.71
CA PHE A 469 -32.30 -2.28 -8.78
C PHE A 469 -32.94 -0.90 -8.99
N ALA A 470 -33.16 -0.49 -10.24
CA ALA A 470 -33.82 0.78 -10.57
C ALA A 470 -35.30 0.85 -10.19
N SER A 471 -35.99 -0.29 -10.19
CA SER A 471 -37.41 -0.38 -9.85
C SER A 471 -37.65 -0.58 -8.35
N ASN A 472 -36.62 -1.01 -7.62
CA ASN A 472 -36.73 -1.23 -6.19
C ASN A 472 -36.82 0.13 -5.45
N GLN A 473 -37.73 0.25 -4.48
CA GLN A 473 -37.88 1.48 -3.68
C GLN A 473 -36.74 1.69 -2.68
N SER A 474 -35.77 0.78 -2.65
CA SER A 474 -34.58 0.86 -1.82
C SER A 474 -33.74 2.07 -2.21
N THR A 475 -33.87 3.17 -1.46
CA THR A 475 -33.00 4.36 -1.56
C THR A 475 -31.59 4.12 -1.01
N ALA A 476 -31.24 2.86 -0.75
CA ALA A 476 -30.01 2.51 -0.05
C ALA A 476 -28.80 2.45 -0.98
N LEU A 477 -28.97 2.05 -2.25
CA LEU A 477 -27.87 1.85 -3.19
C LEU A 477 -27.22 3.19 -3.55
N GLN A 478 -25.97 3.35 -3.15
CA GLN A 478 -25.19 4.59 -3.29
C GLN A 478 -24.02 4.41 -4.24
N GLU A 479 -23.49 3.20 -4.39
CA GLU A 479 -22.27 2.95 -5.16
C GLU A 479 -22.44 1.77 -6.10
N ILE A 480 -22.08 1.97 -7.36
CA ILE A 480 -21.99 0.92 -8.37
C ILE A 480 -20.60 0.96 -9.01
N CYS A 481 -19.90 -0.16 -9.03
CA CYS A 481 -18.64 -0.34 -9.73
C CYS A 481 -18.75 -1.49 -10.74
N ILE A 482 -18.42 -1.22 -12.00
CA ILE A 482 -18.48 -2.16 -13.12
C ILE A 482 -17.12 -2.11 -13.83
N ASP A 483 -16.34 -3.19 -13.75
CA ASP A 483 -14.90 -3.14 -14.02
C ASP A 483 -14.48 -3.50 -15.45
N ILE A 484 -15.07 -4.54 -16.05
CA ILE A 484 -14.47 -5.17 -17.23
C ILE A 484 -15.07 -4.64 -18.54
N ASP A 485 -16.33 -4.98 -18.83
CA ASP A 485 -16.94 -4.62 -20.12
C ASP A 485 -17.73 -3.32 -20.05
N SER A 486 -17.89 -2.70 -21.22
CA SER A 486 -18.59 -1.43 -21.37
C SER A 486 -20.10 -1.63 -21.48
N LEU A 487 -20.85 -0.73 -20.85
CA LEU A 487 -22.31 -0.75 -20.85
C LEU A 487 -22.90 -0.22 -22.16
N CYS A 488 -24.01 -0.81 -22.58
CA CYS A 488 -24.82 -0.29 -23.66
C CYS A 488 -25.75 0.85 -23.19
N TYR A 489 -26.42 1.51 -24.14
CA TYR A 489 -27.36 2.59 -23.85
C TYR A 489 -28.49 2.16 -22.90
N ASN A 490 -29.06 0.96 -23.09
CA ASN A 490 -30.19 0.47 -22.28
C ASN A 490 -29.80 0.25 -20.81
N GLU A 491 -28.60 -0.28 -20.55
CA GLU A 491 -28.08 -0.51 -19.21
C GLU A 491 -27.86 0.81 -18.47
N LEU A 492 -27.30 1.81 -19.15
CA LEU A 492 -27.12 3.16 -18.60
C LEU A 492 -28.46 3.87 -18.32
N VAL A 493 -29.47 3.64 -19.16
CA VAL A 493 -30.84 4.13 -18.88
C VAL A 493 -31.32 3.58 -17.55
N GLN A 494 -31.10 2.30 -17.23
CA GLN A 494 -31.49 1.77 -15.92
C GLN A 494 -30.68 2.38 -14.78
N ILE A 495 -29.36 2.52 -14.93
CA ILE A 495 -28.50 3.18 -13.92
C ILE A 495 -28.98 4.60 -13.63
N SER A 496 -29.32 5.38 -14.66
CA SER A 496 -29.79 6.77 -14.51
C SER A 496 -31.07 6.90 -13.67
N ARG A 497 -31.84 5.82 -13.49
CA ARG A 497 -33.07 5.78 -12.69
C ARG A 497 -32.79 5.57 -11.19
N ILE A 498 -31.59 5.15 -10.80
CA ILE A 498 -31.19 4.90 -9.41
C ILE A 498 -30.74 6.23 -8.76
N LYS A 499 -31.71 7.07 -8.35
CA LYS A 499 -31.46 8.46 -7.91
C LYS A 499 -30.65 8.59 -6.60
N SER A 500 -30.44 7.49 -5.86
CA SER A 500 -29.63 7.46 -4.64
C SER A 500 -28.12 7.34 -4.88
N LEU A 501 -27.68 7.10 -6.13
CA LEU A 501 -26.26 6.93 -6.44
C LEU A 501 -25.42 8.19 -6.16
N ARG A 502 -24.29 7.97 -5.49
CA ARG A 502 -23.22 8.93 -5.16
C ARG A 502 -21.91 8.61 -5.85
N TYR A 503 -21.60 7.32 -6.03
CA TYR A 503 -20.43 6.85 -6.77
C TYR A 503 -20.85 5.94 -7.92
N LEU A 504 -20.30 6.19 -9.11
CA LEU A 504 -20.47 5.31 -10.26
C LEU A 504 -19.13 5.12 -10.96
N GLU A 505 -18.76 3.87 -11.16
CA GLU A 505 -17.60 3.47 -11.93
C GLU A 505 -18.04 2.50 -13.02
N CYS A 506 -17.89 2.88 -14.28
CA CYS A 506 -18.28 2.02 -15.41
C CYS A 506 -17.59 2.42 -16.72
N GLY A 507 -17.53 1.48 -17.66
CA GLY A 507 -17.30 1.75 -19.07
C GLY A 507 -18.63 1.90 -19.83
N PHE A 508 -18.60 2.53 -21.00
CA PHE A 508 -19.76 2.67 -21.87
C PHE A 508 -19.34 2.59 -23.33
N CYS A 509 -20.18 1.98 -24.18
CA CYS A 509 -19.86 1.72 -25.59
C CYS A 509 -20.11 2.92 -26.50
N ASP A 510 -21.13 3.73 -26.19
CA ASP A 510 -21.43 4.96 -26.92
C ASP A 510 -21.12 6.15 -26.00
N PRO A 511 -20.14 7.00 -26.35
CA PRO A 511 -19.72 8.12 -25.52
C PRO A 511 -20.84 9.14 -25.30
N ARG A 512 -21.87 9.18 -26.16
CA ARG A 512 -23.01 10.10 -26.00
C ARG A 512 -23.93 9.70 -24.84
N SER A 513 -23.86 8.44 -24.40
CA SER A 513 -24.73 7.91 -23.34
C SER A 513 -24.41 8.48 -21.96
N ILE A 514 -23.21 9.03 -21.74
CA ILE A 514 -22.83 9.68 -20.47
C ILE A 514 -23.78 10.83 -20.10
N LYS A 515 -24.45 11.47 -21.07
CA LYS A 515 -25.47 12.50 -20.82
C LYS A 515 -26.63 12.00 -19.96
N LEU A 516 -26.97 10.71 -20.01
CA LEU A 516 -28.03 10.11 -19.18
C LEU A 516 -27.70 10.19 -17.68
N LEU A 517 -26.41 10.16 -17.33
CA LEU A 517 -25.96 10.19 -15.94
C LEU A 517 -26.16 11.57 -15.29
N ALA A 518 -26.39 12.62 -16.09
CA ALA A 518 -26.74 13.95 -15.58
C ALA A 518 -28.07 13.95 -14.80
N GLU A 519 -28.90 12.92 -14.95
CA GLU A 519 -30.14 12.78 -14.19
C GLU A 519 -29.96 12.21 -12.77
N LEU A 520 -28.73 11.93 -12.33
CA LEU A 520 -28.40 11.41 -11.01
C LEU A 520 -28.09 12.56 -10.03
N PRO A 521 -29.06 13.02 -9.21
CA PRO A 521 -28.95 14.27 -8.45
C PRO A 521 -27.90 14.23 -7.34
N ASN A 522 -27.58 13.04 -6.84
CA ASN A 522 -26.65 12.84 -5.72
C ASN A 522 -25.28 12.34 -6.18
N LEU A 523 -25.04 12.20 -7.49
CA LEU A 523 -23.78 11.67 -8.00
C LEU A 523 -22.65 12.67 -7.73
N GLU A 524 -21.69 12.26 -6.90
CA GLU A 524 -20.53 13.04 -6.48
C GLU A 524 -19.28 12.61 -7.25
N ASN A 525 -19.16 11.32 -7.55
CA ASN A 525 -17.98 10.75 -8.21
C ASN A 525 -18.38 9.85 -9.37
N LEU A 526 -17.85 10.16 -10.55
CA LEU A 526 -18.01 9.35 -11.76
C LEU A 526 -16.63 8.93 -12.26
N ARG A 527 -16.31 7.64 -12.18
CA ARG A 527 -15.10 7.08 -12.79
C ARG A 527 -15.44 6.39 -14.11
N ILE A 528 -14.78 6.84 -15.18
CA ILE A 528 -14.99 6.38 -16.54
C ILE A 528 -13.87 5.40 -16.91
N LYS A 529 -14.24 4.16 -17.24
CA LYS A 529 -13.31 3.11 -17.68
C LYS A 529 -13.22 2.94 -19.19
N SER A 530 -14.13 3.56 -19.95
CA SER A 530 -14.13 3.44 -21.40
C SER A 530 -12.89 4.06 -22.02
N LEU A 531 -12.40 3.44 -23.10
CA LEU A 531 -11.23 3.91 -23.86
C LEU A 531 -11.49 5.18 -24.69
N HIS A 532 -12.72 5.71 -24.70
CA HIS A 532 -13.06 6.98 -25.33
C HIS A 532 -12.16 8.11 -24.83
N ASP A 533 -11.70 8.96 -25.73
CA ASP A 533 -10.96 10.17 -25.37
C ASP A 533 -11.89 11.22 -24.74
N LEU A 534 -11.34 12.24 -24.09
CA LEU A 534 -12.17 13.27 -23.45
C LEU A 534 -12.93 14.10 -24.48
N HIS A 535 -12.44 14.22 -25.72
CA HIS A 535 -13.10 14.98 -26.78
C HIS A 535 -14.45 14.35 -27.14
N GLU A 536 -14.50 13.03 -27.26
CA GLU A 536 -15.72 12.25 -27.53
C GLU A 536 -16.76 12.39 -26.40
N ILE A 537 -16.33 12.44 -25.14
CA ILE A 537 -17.22 12.47 -23.97
C ILE A 537 -17.48 13.89 -23.43
N ALA A 538 -16.79 14.92 -23.92
CA ALA A 538 -16.79 16.26 -23.33
C ALA A 538 -18.18 16.87 -23.15
N GLU A 539 -19.10 16.66 -24.11
CA GLU A 539 -20.48 17.16 -23.98
C GLU A 539 -21.25 16.49 -22.83
N GLY A 540 -21.02 15.19 -22.61
CA GLY A 540 -21.70 14.50 -21.52
C GLY A 540 -21.00 14.68 -20.17
N VAL A 541 -19.67 14.85 -20.13
CA VAL A 541 -18.96 15.33 -18.94
C VAL A 541 -19.52 16.69 -18.50
N LEU A 542 -19.68 17.63 -19.44
CA LEU A 542 -20.33 18.91 -19.16
C LEU A 542 -21.74 18.74 -18.59
N SER A 543 -22.53 17.82 -19.16
CA SER A 543 -23.89 17.54 -18.70
C SER A 543 -23.91 16.99 -17.27
N VAL A 544 -23.01 16.05 -16.95
CA VAL A 544 -22.86 15.47 -15.60
C VAL A 544 -22.46 16.55 -14.58
N LEU A 545 -21.45 17.36 -14.88
CA LEU A 545 -21.01 18.45 -13.99
C LEU A 545 -22.14 19.47 -13.73
N GLN A 546 -23.06 19.68 -14.69
CA GLN A 546 -24.21 20.57 -14.55
C GLN A 546 -25.39 19.93 -13.78
N GLY A 547 -25.70 18.67 -14.06
CA GLY A 547 -26.93 18.00 -13.62
C GLY A 547 -26.87 17.31 -12.25
N CYS A 548 -25.69 16.85 -11.83
CA CYS A 548 -25.54 16.00 -10.64
C CYS A 548 -25.40 16.81 -9.33
N ALA A 549 -24.68 16.27 -8.34
CA ALA A 549 -24.53 16.88 -7.00
C ALA A 549 -23.94 18.31 -7.02
N ASN A 550 -23.85 18.94 -5.85
CA ASN A 550 -23.24 20.28 -5.74
C ASN A 550 -21.75 20.27 -6.13
N GLU A 551 -21.04 19.22 -5.73
CA GLU A 551 -19.66 18.97 -6.09
C GLU A 551 -19.60 17.62 -6.79
N VAL A 552 -19.11 17.63 -8.02
CA VAL A 552 -19.06 16.45 -8.87
C VAL A 552 -17.68 16.35 -9.46
N THR A 553 -17.10 15.18 -9.32
CA THR A 553 -15.79 14.84 -9.84
C THR A 553 -15.91 13.73 -10.87
N VAL A 554 -15.44 14.01 -12.07
CA VAL A 554 -15.33 13.04 -13.15
C VAL A 554 -13.87 12.63 -13.29
N ILE A 555 -13.61 11.34 -13.17
CA ILE A 555 -12.28 10.75 -13.20
C ILE A 555 -12.16 9.86 -14.44
N ARG A 556 -11.15 10.08 -15.25
CA ARG A 556 -10.77 9.20 -16.36
C ARG A 556 -9.26 9.10 -16.37
N ASP A 557 -8.75 7.89 -16.16
CA ASP A 557 -7.32 7.60 -15.97
C ASP A 557 -6.66 8.59 -14.99
N TYR A 558 -5.69 9.35 -15.47
CA TYR A 558 -4.88 10.33 -14.76
C TYR A 558 -5.49 11.74 -14.77
N ARG A 559 -6.75 11.89 -15.17
CA ARG A 559 -7.46 13.18 -15.25
C ARG A 559 -8.63 13.21 -14.30
N GLU A 560 -8.67 14.24 -13.48
CA GLU A 560 -9.75 14.51 -12.54
C GLU A 560 -10.32 15.90 -12.84
N ILE A 561 -11.60 15.96 -13.20
CA ILE A 561 -12.32 17.20 -13.49
C ILE A 561 -13.42 17.35 -12.45
N SER A 562 -13.26 18.32 -11.56
CA SER A 562 -14.19 18.58 -10.47
C SER A 562 -14.84 19.95 -10.62
N PHE A 563 -16.17 20.02 -10.48
CA PHE A 563 -16.90 21.27 -10.46
C PHE A 563 -17.70 21.40 -9.17
N ASN A 564 -17.41 22.45 -8.41
CA ASN A 564 -18.15 22.82 -7.21
C ASN A 564 -19.05 24.03 -7.54
N LYS A 565 -20.37 23.81 -7.57
CA LYS A 565 -21.38 24.81 -7.97
C LYS A 565 -21.49 25.95 -6.96
N ASN A 566 -21.45 25.64 -5.66
CA ASN A 566 -21.48 26.63 -4.58
C ASN A 566 -20.26 27.56 -4.62
N LEU A 567 -19.08 26.99 -4.79
CA LEU A 567 -17.82 27.75 -4.90
C LEU A 567 -17.63 28.35 -6.30
N LYS A 568 -18.46 27.96 -7.28
CA LYS A 568 -18.34 28.36 -8.69
C LYS A 568 -16.94 28.07 -9.22
N LYS A 569 -16.38 26.91 -8.85
CA LYS A 569 -14.98 26.56 -9.03
C LYS A 569 -14.87 25.29 -9.88
N LEU A 570 -14.15 25.40 -11.00
CA LEU A 570 -13.71 24.26 -11.81
C LEU A 570 -12.26 23.93 -11.45
N THR A 571 -12.00 22.68 -11.12
CA THR A 571 -10.67 22.14 -10.87
C THR A 571 -10.37 21.05 -11.88
N ILE A 572 -9.24 21.15 -12.58
CA ILE A 572 -8.72 20.15 -13.51
C ILE A 572 -7.38 19.70 -12.95
N SER A 573 -7.27 18.44 -12.58
CA SER A 573 -6.04 17.84 -12.06
C SER A 573 -5.57 16.73 -12.98
N ASN A 574 -4.35 16.91 -13.47
CA ASN A 574 -3.64 15.98 -14.33
C ASN A 574 -2.50 15.33 -13.53
N THR A 575 -2.50 14.00 -13.41
CA THR A 575 -1.51 13.19 -12.69
C THR A 575 -0.73 12.29 -13.64
N SER A 576 0.21 12.85 -14.41
CA SER A 576 1.00 12.02 -15.34
C SER A 576 2.09 11.25 -14.60
N TYR A 577 2.10 9.92 -14.70
CA TYR A 577 3.19 9.05 -14.22
C TYR A 577 4.14 8.62 -15.34
N ASP A 578 3.68 8.68 -16.60
CA ASP A 578 4.36 8.13 -17.77
C ASP A 578 4.89 9.21 -18.73
N ASN A 579 5.05 10.46 -18.26
CA ASN A 579 5.42 11.64 -19.06
C ASN A 579 4.46 11.93 -20.25
N GLU A 580 3.22 11.42 -20.21
CA GLU A 580 2.20 11.82 -21.18
C GLU A 580 1.84 13.29 -20.96
N ILE A 581 2.00 14.09 -22.02
CA ILE A 581 1.66 15.51 -22.06
C ILE A 581 0.22 15.63 -22.57
N LEU A 582 -0.69 16.05 -21.70
CA LEU A 582 -2.13 16.10 -22.00
C LEU A 582 -2.52 17.37 -22.77
N ASP A 583 -3.44 17.25 -23.73
CA ASP A 583 -3.92 18.37 -24.54
C ASP A 583 -5.14 19.03 -23.87
N ALA A 584 -4.98 20.29 -23.47
CA ALA A 584 -6.04 21.05 -22.81
C ALA A 584 -7.14 21.57 -23.74
N GLN A 585 -7.00 21.41 -25.07
CA GLN A 585 -8.04 21.79 -26.03
C GLN A 585 -9.35 21.04 -25.74
N GLU A 586 -9.25 19.81 -25.22
CA GLU A 586 -10.37 18.95 -24.85
C GLU A 586 -11.28 19.59 -23.79
N TYR A 587 -10.77 20.52 -22.99
CA TYR A 587 -11.52 21.20 -21.94
C TYR A 587 -12.37 22.38 -22.43
N ALA A 588 -12.25 22.81 -23.70
CA ALA A 588 -12.88 24.04 -24.18
C ALA A 588 -14.41 24.07 -24.00
N LEU A 589 -15.08 22.92 -24.05
CA LEU A 589 -16.53 22.82 -23.80
C LEU A 589 -16.92 23.11 -22.35
N LEU A 590 -16.01 22.92 -21.38
CA LEU A 590 -16.24 23.23 -19.97
C LEU A 590 -16.40 24.73 -19.71
N ALA A 591 -15.99 25.59 -20.65
CA ALA A 591 -16.27 27.03 -20.60
C ALA A 591 -17.77 27.38 -20.64
N LYS A 592 -18.64 26.42 -20.99
CA LYS A 592 -20.10 26.54 -20.96
C LYS A 592 -20.71 26.28 -19.57
N LEU A 593 -19.90 25.96 -18.57
CA LEU A 593 -20.39 25.81 -17.19
C LEU A 593 -20.96 27.15 -16.68
N PRO A 594 -22.15 27.14 -16.05
CA PRO A 594 -22.80 28.36 -15.61
C PRO A 594 -22.05 28.98 -14.43
N HIS A 595 -21.98 30.32 -14.42
CA HIS A 595 -21.48 31.13 -13.30
C HIS A 595 -20.06 30.79 -12.83
N LEU A 596 -19.15 30.36 -13.70
CA LEU A 596 -17.78 30.05 -13.31
C LEU A 596 -17.04 31.30 -12.79
N ASN A 597 -16.47 31.21 -11.59
CA ASN A 597 -15.69 32.28 -10.94
C ASN A 597 -14.20 31.94 -10.81
N ALA A 598 -13.87 30.67 -10.58
CA ALA A 598 -12.49 30.21 -10.40
C ALA A 598 -12.18 29.00 -11.28
N LEU A 599 -11.03 29.04 -11.96
CA LEU A 599 -10.46 27.95 -12.74
C LEU A 599 -9.11 27.55 -12.15
N HIS A 600 -9.04 26.34 -11.61
CA HIS A 600 -7.83 25.77 -11.03
C HIS A 600 -7.36 24.60 -11.89
N ILE A 601 -6.11 24.66 -12.34
CA ILE A 601 -5.46 23.67 -13.18
C ILE A 601 -4.21 23.19 -12.45
N GLN A 602 -4.07 21.88 -12.34
CA GLN A 602 -2.95 21.23 -11.66
C GLN A 602 -2.30 20.20 -12.57
N GLY A 603 -0.98 20.21 -12.65
CA GLY A 603 -0.19 19.25 -13.44
C GLY A 603 0.25 19.77 -14.80
N GLU A 604 0.98 18.93 -15.52
CA GLU A 604 1.54 19.26 -16.83
C GLU A 604 0.47 19.19 -17.94
N HIS A 605 0.70 19.98 -18.98
CA HIS A 605 -0.16 20.11 -20.16
C HIS A 605 0.71 20.49 -21.36
N LYS A 606 0.17 20.25 -22.56
CA LYS A 606 0.82 20.66 -23.80
C LYS A 606 0.84 22.18 -23.89
N LEU A 607 2.02 22.75 -24.07
CA LEU A 607 2.18 24.20 -24.24
C LEU A 607 1.30 24.72 -25.39
N GLY A 608 0.54 25.80 -25.15
CA GLY A 608 -0.39 26.38 -26.13
C GLY A 608 -1.81 25.77 -26.09
N SER A 609 -2.01 24.62 -25.46
CA SER A 609 -3.30 23.91 -25.54
C SER A 609 -4.46 24.57 -24.77
N PHE A 610 -4.19 25.47 -23.81
CA PHE A 610 -5.25 26.20 -23.11
C PHE A 610 -5.87 27.35 -23.93
N GLU A 611 -5.29 27.74 -25.06
CA GLU A 611 -5.77 28.87 -25.86
C GLU A 611 -7.26 28.72 -26.18
N SER A 612 -7.66 27.52 -26.60
CA SER A 612 -9.07 27.21 -26.93
C SER A 612 -9.99 27.34 -25.73
N LEU A 613 -9.55 26.90 -24.55
CA LEU A 613 -10.33 27.02 -23.31
C LEU A 613 -10.49 28.49 -22.90
N PHE A 614 -9.40 29.26 -22.89
CA PHE A 614 -9.46 30.68 -22.51
C PHE A 614 -10.29 31.51 -23.48
N LEU A 615 -10.16 31.29 -24.79
CA LEU A 615 -11.01 31.96 -25.78
C LEU A 615 -12.50 31.58 -25.62
N ALA A 616 -12.79 30.31 -25.32
CA ALA A 616 -14.15 29.89 -25.04
C ALA A 616 -14.71 30.57 -23.77
N LEU A 617 -13.91 30.71 -22.71
CA LEU A 617 -14.28 31.43 -21.49
C LEU A 617 -14.56 32.91 -21.72
N VAL A 618 -13.80 33.56 -22.61
CA VAL A 618 -14.03 34.96 -23.03
C VAL A 618 -15.33 35.09 -23.82
N ALA A 619 -15.64 34.13 -24.69
CA ALA A 619 -16.85 34.17 -25.51
C ALA A 619 -18.14 33.94 -24.71
N THR A 620 -18.05 33.31 -23.54
CA THR A 620 -19.20 33.00 -22.68
C THR A 620 -19.71 34.24 -21.94
N LYS A 621 -20.87 34.78 -22.34
CA LYS A 621 -21.52 35.95 -21.71
C LYS A 621 -21.84 35.79 -20.21
N GLN A 622 -21.86 34.56 -19.70
CA GLN A 622 -22.16 34.24 -18.29
C GLN A 622 -20.91 34.11 -17.42
N SER A 623 -19.71 34.15 -18.01
CA SER A 623 -18.44 33.99 -17.31
C SER A 623 -18.13 35.26 -16.51
N ALA A 624 -18.03 35.13 -15.19
CA ALA A 624 -17.57 36.18 -14.30
C ALA A 624 -16.24 35.74 -13.67
N LEU A 625 -15.36 35.15 -14.48
CA LEU A 625 -14.14 34.52 -14.01
C LEU A 625 -13.23 35.56 -13.36
N GLU A 626 -13.01 35.44 -12.04
CA GLU A 626 -12.14 36.33 -11.27
C GLU A 626 -10.79 35.67 -10.94
N GLU A 627 -10.69 34.34 -10.99
CA GLU A 627 -9.48 33.62 -10.58
C GLU A 627 -9.06 32.54 -11.57
N ILE A 628 -7.79 32.57 -11.96
CA ILE A 628 -7.12 31.49 -12.70
C ILE A 628 -5.86 31.08 -11.92
N SER A 629 -5.71 29.79 -11.67
CA SER A 629 -4.51 29.22 -11.04
C SER A 629 -4.05 28.00 -11.82
N ILE A 630 -2.82 28.03 -12.34
CA ILE A 630 -2.15 26.95 -13.07
C ILE A 630 -0.88 26.62 -12.30
N VAL A 631 -0.85 25.45 -11.67
CA VAL A 631 0.22 25.05 -10.76
C VAL A 631 0.63 23.60 -10.99
N ARG A 632 1.83 23.24 -10.53
CA ARG A 632 2.24 21.83 -10.56
C ARG A 632 1.38 20.98 -9.62
N ASN A 633 1.28 19.70 -9.93
CA ASN A 633 0.64 18.74 -9.04
C ASN A 633 1.50 18.53 -7.77
N SER A 634 0.85 18.36 -6.62
CA SER A 634 1.52 18.18 -5.32
C SER A 634 2.11 16.77 -5.12
N ILE A 635 1.79 15.81 -5.99
CA ILE A 635 2.15 14.40 -5.81
C ILE A 635 3.63 14.11 -6.11
N SER A 636 4.32 14.96 -6.88
CA SER A 636 5.74 14.77 -7.22
C SER A 636 6.50 16.09 -7.35
N GLU A 637 7.66 16.18 -6.69
CA GLU A 637 8.63 17.28 -6.82
C GLU A 637 9.51 17.25 -8.06
N GLN A 638 9.43 16.16 -8.83
CA GLN A 638 10.29 15.94 -9.98
C GLN A 638 9.76 16.59 -11.26
N PHE A 639 8.46 16.92 -11.33
CA PHE A 639 7.86 17.56 -12.50
C PHE A 639 8.09 19.07 -12.51
N SER A 640 8.23 19.59 -13.74
CA SER A 640 8.45 21.00 -13.97
C SER A 640 7.22 21.82 -13.58
N LYS A 641 7.42 23.08 -13.19
CA LYS A 641 6.29 23.99 -12.98
C LYS A 641 5.66 24.30 -14.35
N PRO A 642 4.33 24.21 -14.49
CA PRO A 642 3.67 24.49 -15.75
C PRO A 642 3.90 25.95 -16.19
N THR A 643 4.12 26.14 -17.48
CA THR A 643 4.24 27.46 -18.12
C THR A 643 3.22 27.61 -19.23
N ILE A 644 2.79 28.84 -19.49
CA ILE A 644 1.91 29.18 -20.59
C ILE A 644 2.66 29.92 -21.71
N SER A 645 2.15 29.75 -22.92
CA SER A 645 2.62 30.37 -24.16
C SER A 645 2.13 31.83 -24.32
N PRO A 646 2.72 32.60 -25.25
CA PRO A 646 2.23 33.91 -25.63
C PRO A 646 0.77 33.91 -26.11
N GLU A 647 0.38 32.90 -26.88
CA GLU A 647 -0.98 32.73 -27.43
C GLU A 647 -2.00 32.53 -26.31
N GLU A 648 -1.70 31.65 -25.35
CA GLU A 648 -2.51 31.43 -24.15
C GLU A 648 -2.59 32.71 -23.30
N THR A 649 -1.48 33.41 -23.12
CA THR A 649 -1.45 34.65 -22.32
C THR A 649 -2.29 35.76 -22.96
N LYS A 650 -2.25 35.88 -24.29
CA LYS A 650 -3.11 36.78 -25.07
C LYS A 650 -4.59 36.39 -24.98
N ALA A 651 -4.91 35.11 -24.82
CA ALA A 651 -6.27 34.68 -24.56
C ALA A 651 -6.71 35.06 -23.14
N ILE A 652 -5.86 34.86 -22.12
CA ILE A 652 -6.10 35.29 -20.74
C ILE A 652 -6.30 36.81 -20.64
N SER A 653 -5.52 37.61 -21.38
CA SER A 653 -5.60 39.08 -21.31
C SER A 653 -6.95 39.66 -21.75
N LYS A 654 -7.77 38.87 -22.46
CA LYS A 654 -9.13 39.23 -22.85
C LYS A 654 -10.16 38.97 -21.75
N ILE A 655 -9.79 38.29 -20.67
CA ILE A 655 -10.65 38.03 -19.50
C ILE A 655 -10.56 39.24 -18.56
N LEU A 656 -11.25 40.31 -18.91
CA LEU A 656 -11.14 41.61 -18.22
C LEU A 656 -11.67 41.60 -16.77
N SER A 657 -12.43 40.58 -16.38
CA SER A 657 -12.91 40.37 -15.00
C SER A 657 -11.86 39.78 -14.05
N LEU A 658 -10.70 39.36 -14.57
CA LEU A 658 -9.73 38.59 -13.80
C LEU A 658 -9.10 39.45 -12.68
N ARG A 659 -9.27 39.02 -11.43
CA ARG A 659 -8.72 39.65 -10.22
C ARG A 659 -7.49 38.94 -9.69
N LYS A 660 -7.39 37.62 -9.90
CA LYS A 660 -6.30 36.79 -9.40
C LYS A 660 -5.76 35.89 -10.50
N LEU A 661 -4.45 35.91 -10.69
CA LEU A 661 -3.76 35.06 -11.65
C LEU A 661 -2.54 34.40 -10.98
N LYS A 662 -2.47 33.07 -11.02
CA LYS A 662 -1.30 32.30 -10.64
C LYS A 662 -0.86 31.40 -11.80
N CYS A 663 0.30 31.65 -12.41
CA CYS A 663 0.83 30.79 -13.48
C CYS A 663 2.31 31.07 -13.77
N GLY A 664 2.95 30.18 -14.53
CA GLY A 664 4.30 30.37 -15.07
C GLY A 664 4.26 30.84 -16.51
N PHE A 665 5.27 31.58 -16.96
CA PHE A 665 5.34 32.15 -18.30
C PHE A 665 6.62 31.75 -19.02
N LEU A 666 6.49 31.43 -20.30
CA LEU A 666 7.62 31.01 -21.14
C LEU A 666 8.57 32.17 -21.47
N ASP A 667 8.03 33.36 -21.78
CA ASP A 667 8.80 34.51 -22.23
C ASP A 667 8.30 35.86 -21.70
N ALA A 668 9.08 36.92 -21.97
CA ALA A 668 8.79 38.28 -21.53
C ALA A 668 7.60 38.92 -22.23
N ASN A 669 7.42 38.63 -23.52
CA ASN A 669 6.31 39.17 -24.30
C ASN A 669 4.97 38.72 -23.73
N SER A 670 4.90 37.47 -23.26
CA SER A 670 3.73 36.92 -22.57
C SER A 670 3.37 37.77 -21.35
N ILE A 671 4.33 38.09 -20.49
CA ILE A 671 4.09 38.83 -19.25
C ILE A 671 3.68 40.29 -19.53
N GLU A 672 4.28 40.95 -20.51
CA GLU A 672 3.94 42.34 -20.88
C GLU A 672 2.45 42.48 -21.24
N ILE A 673 1.89 41.51 -21.96
CA ILE A 673 0.48 41.50 -22.39
C ILE A 673 -0.48 41.54 -21.18
N LEU A 674 -0.08 41.00 -20.02
CA LEU A 674 -0.88 41.03 -18.79
C LEU A 674 -1.15 42.43 -18.28
N ALA A 675 -0.36 43.43 -18.69
CA ALA A 675 -0.65 44.81 -18.36
C ALA A 675 -2.08 45.17 -18.81
N GLN A 676 -2.64 44.57 -19.86
CA GLN A 676 -4.02 44.84 -20.30
C GLN A 676 -5.09 44.52 -19.24
N LEU A 677 -4.79 43.67 -18.25
CA LEU A 677 -5.70 43.31 -17.17
C LEU A 677 -5.76 44.41 -16.09
N THR A 678 -6.67 45.37 -16.25
CA THR A 678 -6.81 46.50 -15.33
C THR A 678 -7.43 46.15 -13.98
N GLU A 679 -8.20 45.06 -13.91
CA GLU A 679 -8.86 44.59 -12.69
C GLU A 679 -8.01 43.60 -11.87
N LEU A 680 -6.77 43.32 -12.28
CA LEU A 680 -5.91 42.37 -11.58
C LEU A 680 -5.46 42.93 -10.22
N HIS A 681 -5.79 42.20 -9.14
CA HIS A 681 -5.46 42.55 -7.75
C HIS A 681 -4.28 41.72 -7.22
N GLU A 682 -4.16 40.47 -7.65
CA GLU A 682 -3.14 39.54 -7.20
C GLU A 682 -2.53 38.81 -8.41
N LEU A 683 -1.20 38.86 -8.51
CA LEU A 683 -0.42 38.14 -9.50
C LEU A 683 0.64 37.29 -8.82
N VAL A 684 0.60 35.99 -9.07
CA VAL A 684 1.60 35.02 -8.61
C VAL A 684 2.28 34.39 -9.83
N ILE A 685 3.57 34.67 -9.99
CA ILE A 685 4.38 34.16 -11.09
C ILE A 685 5.18 32.96 -10.60
N THR A 686 4.81 31.77 -11.05
CA THR A 686 5.42 30.51 -10.57
C THR A 686 6.77 30.23 -11.22
N THR A 687 6.91 30.61 -12.50
CA THR A 687 8.11 30.46 -13.35
C THR A 687 8.17 31.61 -14.35
N HIS A 688 9.37 32.15 -14.56
CA HIS A 688 9.64 33.20 -15.56
C HIS A 688 11.15 33.28 -15.84
N LYS A 689 11.56 33.90 -16.94
CA LYS A 689 12.97 34.21 -17.21
C LYS A 689 13.38 35.49 -16.47
N GLN A 690 14.55 35.53 -15.82
CA GLN A 690 15.04 36.76 -15.19
C GLN A 690 15.10 37.94 -16.19
N GLY A 691 14.68 39.14 -15.78
CA GLY A 691 14.61 40.34 -16.64
C GLY A 691 13.35 40.44 -17.49
N SER A 692 12.49 39.41 -17.50
CA SER A 692 11.28 39.37 -18.33
C SER A 692 10.11 40.21 -17.82
N LEU A 693 10.13 40.66 -16.57
CA LEU A 693 9.07 41.50 -15.98
C LEU A 693 9.26 42.98 -16.27
N MET A 694 10.43 43.39 -16.79
CA MET A 694 10.80 44.81 -16.93
C MET A 694 9.71 45.64 -17.63
N GLN A 695 9.27 45.23 -18.82
CA GLN A 695 8.26 45.95 -19.61
C GLN A 695 6.88 45.95 -18.95
N PHE A 696 6.50 44.84 -18.30
CA PHE A 696 5.26 44.74 -17.54
C PHE A 696 5.24 45.70 -16.36
N LEU A 697 6.30 45.71 -15.54
CA LEU A 697 6.42 46.58 -14.38
C LEU A 697 6.50 48.06 -14.77
N GLU A 698 7.21 48.38 -15.86
CA GLU A 698 7.23 49.72 -16.43
C GLU A 698 5.83 50.16 -16.89
N SER A 699 5.11 49.28 -17.58
CA SER A 699 3.73 49.53 -18.00
C SER A 699 2.78 49.77 -16.81
N LEU A 700 3.02 49.13 -15.67
CA LEU A 700 2.26 49.36 -14.44
C LEU A 700 2.68 50.66 -13.73
N SER A 701 3.96 51.00 -13.74
CA SER A 701 4.50 52.19 -13.07
C SER A 701 4.07 53.49 -13.76
N LEU A 702 3.86 53.45 -15.08
CA LEU A 702 3.38 54.58 -15.88
C LEU A 702 1.87 54.84 -15.76
N ARG A 703 1.09 53.93 -15.16
CA ARG A 703 -0.36 54.09 -15.04
C ARG A 703 -0.75 55.12 -13.99
N HIS A 704 -1.80 55.88 -14.30
CA HIS A 704 -2.45 56.73 -13.31
C HIS A 704 -3.07 55.93 -12.15
N SER A 705 -3.56 54.72 -12.42
CA SER A 705 -4.11 53.80 -11.43
C SER A 705 -3.90 52.34 -11.85
N SER A 706 -3.36 51.52 -10.95
CA SER A 706 -3.31 50.07 -11.04
C SER A 706 -4.07 49.48 -9.85
N ASN A 707 -4.80 48.38 -10.07
CA ASN A 707 -5.47 47.64 -9.00
C ASN A 707 -4.58 46.56 -8.37
N LEU A 708 -3.37 46.34 -8.91
CA LEU A 708 -2.48 45.29 -8.45
C LEU A 708 -1.97 45.62 -7.04
N GLN A 709 -2.41 44.82 -6.06
CA GLN A 709 -2.09 44.97 -4.64
C GLN A 709 -1.08 43.94 -4.15
N SER A 710 -1.04 42.76 -4.77
CA SER A 710 -0.15 41.66 -4.39
C SER A 710 0.61 41.15 -5.60
N LEU A 711 1.95 41.15 -5.52
CA LEU A 711 2.84 40.54 -6.50
C LEU A 711 3.72 39.51 -5.81
N VAL A 712 3.65 38.26 -6.26
CA VAL A 712 4.46 37.15 -5.77
C VAL A 712 5.23 36.55 -6.93
N ILE A 713 6.53 36.35 -6.76
CA ILE A 713 7.43 35.73 -7.74
C ILE A 713 8.09 34.55 -7.04
N GLU A 714 7.90 33.34 -7.55
CA GLU A 714 8.32 32.10 -6.87
C GLU A 714 9.75 31.65 -7.13
N GLU A 715 10.26 31.87 -8.34
CA GLU A 715 11.50 31.24 -8.80
C GLU A 715 12.65 32.24 -8.92
N ASN A 716 12.81 32.91 -10.07
CA ASN A 716 13.96 33.79 -10.32
C ASN A 716 13.88 35.15 -9.60
N GLU A 717 15.06 35.74 -9.38
CA GLU A 717 15.24 37.04 -8.75
C GLU A 717 14.99 38.20 -9.71
N LEU A 718 14.45 39.31 -9.19
CA LEU A 718 14.33 40.56 -9.91
C LEU A 718 15.71 41.17 -10.20
N THR A 719 15.90 41.66 -11.42
CA THR A 719 17.10 42.45 -11.78
C THR A 719 17.10 43.82 -11.11
N ALA A 720 18.22 44.52 -11.22
CA ALA A 720 18.38 45.89 -10.71
C ALA A 720 17.35 46.86 -11.32
N GLU A 721 17.08 46.73 -12.61
CA GLU A 721 16.12 47.55 -13.36
C GLU A 721 14.67 47.19 -13.00
N GLU A 722 14.35 45.89 -12.88
CA GLU A 722 13.03 45.44 -12.45
C GLU A 722 12.72 45.89 -11.02
N THR A 723 13.73 45.90 -10.14
CA THR A 723 13.62 46.40 -8.76
C THR A 723 13.24 47.89 -8.72
N ILE A 724 13.82 48.71 -9.60
CA ILE A 724 13.41 50.13 -9.74
C ILE A 724 11.96 50.23 -10.20
N GLN A 725 11.55 49.43 -11.18
CA GLN A 725 10.19 49.53 -11.73
C GLN A 725 9.13 49.05 -10.75
N VAL A 726 9.35 47.93 -10.06
CA VAL A 726 8.39 47.44 -9.04
C VAL A 726 8.24 48.45 -7.90
N ALA A 727 9.32 49.11 -7.50
CA ALA A 727 9.27 50.17 -6.47
C ALA A 727 8.41 51.38 -6.88
N ARG A 728 8.23 51.61 -8.19
CA ARG A 728 7.39 52.69 -8.73
C ARG A 728 5.92 52.31 -8.87
N VAL A 729 5.55 51.04 -8.68
CA VAL A 729 4.15 50.59 -8.73
C VAL A 729 3.42 51.02 -7.45
N LYS A 730 2.70 52.14 -7.52
CA LYS A 730 2.11 52.83 -6.36
C LYS A 730 0.98 52.06 -5.66
N SER A 731 0.40 51.04 -6.30
CA SER A 731 -0.73 50.28 -5.79
C SER A 731 -0.34 49.09 -4.90
N LEU A 732 0.91 48.62 -4.99
CA LEU A 732 1.36 47.40 -4.30
C LEU A 732 1.35 47.57 -2.78
N ARG A 733 0.74 46.58 -2.13
CA ARG A 733 0.66 46.42 -0.67
C ARG A 733 1.45 45.22 -0.19
N ARG A 734 1.50 44.15 -0.99
CA ARG A 734 2.26 42.93 -0.73
C ARG A 734 3.23 42.67 -1.89
N LEU A 735 4.49 42.46 -1.55
CA LEU A 735 5.54 42.05 -2.49
C LEU A 735 6.29 40.85 -1.94
N GLU A 736 6.38 39.78 -2.73
CA GLU A 736 7.16 38.59 -2.39
C GLU A 736 8.04 38.17 -3.58
N CYS A 737 9.35 38.37 -3.49
CA CYS A 737 10.29 38.00 -4.55
C CYS A 737 11.73 37.88 -4.04
N GLY A 738 12.62 37.34 -4.89
CA GLY A 738 14.07 37.42 -4.70
C GLY A 738 14.65 38.63 -5.45
N PHE A 739 15.84 39.08 -5.06
CA PHE A 739 16.49 40.28 -5.60
C PHE A 739 18.00 40.09 -5.75
N VAL A 740 18.57 40.61 -6.84
CA VAL A 740 20.01 40.56 -7.15
C VAL A 740 20.86 41.55 -6.30
N GLY A 741 20.24 42.40 -5.48
CA GLY A 741 20.92 43.26 -4.48
C GLY A 741 21.04 44.75 -4.85
N GLN A 742 21.15 45.10 -6.13
CA GLN A 742 21.26 46.49 -6.58
C GLN A 742 19.91 47.23 -6.57
N ASN A 743 19.93 48.53 -6.27
CA ASN A 743 18.77 49.43 -6.18
C ASN A 743 17.69 49.04 -5.15
N ILE A 744 18.02 48.14 -4.21
CA ILE A 744 17.08 47.64 -3.22
C ILE A 744 16.53 48.74 -2.30
N GLU A 745 17.29 49.82 -2.10
CA GLU A 745 16.90 51.01 -1.34
C GLU A 745 15.63 51.69 -1.90
N CYS A 746 15.31 51.45 -3.18
CA CYS A 746 14.08 51.96 -3.79
C CYS A 746 12.81 51.41 -3.14
N LEU A 747 12.85 50.19 -2.59
CA LEU A 747 11.69 49.56 -1.94
C LEU A 747 11.22 50.34 -0.69
N ALA A 748 12.14 51.00 0.01
CA ALA A 748 11.80 51.83 1.17
C ALA A 748 10.91 53.04 0.79
N GLN A 749 10.86 53.42 -0.49
CA GLN A 749 10.07 54.55 -1.01
C GLN A 749 8.61 54.15 -1.34
N MET A 750 8.26 52.86 -1.24
CA MET A 750 6.94 52.35 -1.61
C MET A 750 5.87 52.71 -0.55
N ILE A 751 5.20 53.85 -0.73
CA ILE A 751 4.28 54.43 0.27
C ILE A 751 3.14 53.48 0.73
N GLN A 752 2.64 52.61 -0.16
CA GLN A 752 1.53 51.69 0.14
C GLN A 752 1.97 50.30 0.61
N LEU A 753 3.28 49.98 0.57
CA LEU A 753 3.79 48.67 0.93
C LEU A 753 3.53 48.38 2.41
N ALA A 754 2.83 47.28 2.68
CA ALA A 754 2.48 46.81 4.02
C ALA A 754 3.22 45.52 4.36
N GLU A 755 3.46 44.67 3.37
CA GLU A 755 4.02 43.33 3.51
C GLU A 755 5.15 43.10 2.50
N LEU A 756 6.33 42.73 3.00
CA LEU A 756 7.47 42.39 2.16
C LEU A 756 8.01 41.01 2.57
N THR A 757 8.05 40.10 1.61
CA THR A 757 8.74 38.80 1.73
C THR A 757 9.92 38.77 0.78
N ILE A 758 11.11 38.57 1.33
CA ILE A 758 12.37 38.47 0.59
C ILE A 758 12.73 36.99 0.50
N LYS A 759 12.67 36.43 -0.70
CA LYS A 759 13.05 35.03 -0.94
C LYS A 759 14.55 34.87 -0.87
N SER A 760 15.28 35.63 -1.67
CA SER A 760 16.75 35.68 -1.70
C SER A 760 17.23 37.12 -1.86
N LEU A 761 18.32 37.46 -1.15
CA LEU A 761 18.99 38.76 -1.22
C LEU A 761 20.37 38.63 -0.57
N GLU A 762 21.42 39.16 -1.19
CA GLU A 762 22.76 39.16 -0.58
C GLU A 762 22.82 39.95 0.74
N SER A 763 23.74 39.58 1.64
CA SER A 763 23.81 40.12 3.00
C SER A 763 23.98 41.64 3.04
N ASP A 764 24.89 42.20 2.23
CA ASP A 764 25.19 43.63 2.27
C ASP A 764 23.99 44.48 1.80
N ALA A 765 23.30 44.02 0.76
CA ALA A 765 22.10 44.66 0.26
C ALA A 765 20.93 44.54 1.25
N LEU A 766 20.79 43.40 1.94
CA LEU A 766 19.81 43.26 3.02
C LEU A 766 20.08 44.24 4.16
N SER A 767 21.34 44.36 4.60
CA SER A 767 21.75 45.31 5.63
C SER A 767 21.41 46.76 5.24
N GLN A 768 21.59 47.11 3.97
CA GLN A 768 21.23 48.43 3.45
C GLN A 768 19.70 48.63 3.48
N LEU A 769 18.93 47.67 2.97
CA LEU A 769 17.47 47.74 2.95
C LEU A 769 16.87 47.91 4.35
N ILE A 770 17.35 47.17 5.35
CA ILE A 770 16.84 47.27 6.73
C ILE A 770 17.08 48.69 7.28
N ARG A 771 18.25 49.29 7.04
CA ARG A 771 18.53 50.69 7.44
C ARG A 771 17.62 51.69 6.74
N ASP A 772 17.35 51.49 5.46
CA ASP A 772 16.48 52.38 4.68
C ASP A 772 15.01 52.25 5.10
N LEU A 773 14.53 51.04 5.37
CA LEU A 773 13.20 50.80 5.95
C LEU A 773 13.06 51.42 7.34
N ALA A 774 14.09 51.32 8.19
CA ALA A 774 14.08 51.91 9.52
C ALA A 774 14.06 53.44 9.50
N SER A 775 14.75 54.07 8.53
CA SER A 775 14.88 55.53 8.47
C SER A 775 13.78 56.22 7.65
N ARG A 776 13.31 55.59 6.57
CA ARG A 776 12.40 56.19 5.57
C ARG A 776 11.28 55.25 5.12
N GLY A 777 11.10 54.10 5.77
CA GLY A 777 10.16 53.09 5.33
C GLY A 777 8.68 53.50 5.33
N PRO A 778 7.80 52.68 4.74
CA PRO A 778 6.39 53.00 4.59
C PRO A 778 5.66 53.02 5.94
N ARG A 779 4.75 53.98 6.13
CA ARG A 779 3.95 54.08 7.37
C ARG A 779 3.00 52.90 7.61
N LYS A 780 2.63 52.19 6.55
CA LYS A 780 1.75 51.01 6.61
C LYS A 780 2.53 49.70 6.73
N PHE A 781 3.86 49.76 6.69
CA PHE A 781 4.72 48.59 6.69
C PHE A 781 4.65 47.87 8.02
N HIS A 782 4.13 46.64 8.01
CA HIS A 782 3.88 45.88 9.23
C HIS A 782 4.34 44.43 9.16
N LEU A 783 4.65 43.87 7.99
CA LEU A 783 5.16 42.51 7.84
C LEU A 783 6.47 42.50 7.07
N LEU A 784 7.50 41.90 7.68
CA LEU A 784 8.77 41.60 7.04
C LEU A 784 9.05 40.11 7.19
N ASN A 785 9.24 39.41 6.07
CA ASN A 785 9.63 38.01 6.02
C ASN A 785 10.91 37.86 5.18
N ILE A 786 11.95 37.22 5.73
CA ILE A 786 13.24 37.02 5.07
C ILE A 786 13.57 35.53 5.14
N LYS A 787 13.56 34.85 3.99
CA LYS A 787 13.66 33.38 3.91
C LYS A 787 15.11 32.87 3.85
N SER A 788 15.95 33.40 2.97
CA SER A 788 17.28 32.80 2.70
C SER A 788 18.47 33.45 3.41
N THR A 789 18.33 34.67 3.95
CA THR A 789 19.48 35.47 4.41
C THR A 789 19.38 35.76 5.90
N PRO A 790 20.25 35.18 6.74
CA PRO A 790 20.25 35.43 8.17
C PRO A 790 20.57 36.89 8.51
N ILE A 791 19.90 37.42 9.53
CA ILE A 791 20.08 38.79 10.02
C ILE A 791 21.21 38.83 11.06
N GLY A 792 22.16 39.76 10.90
CA GLY A 792 23.23 39.99 11.86
C GLY A 792 22.80 40.86 13.04
N TYR A 793 23.67 40.95 14.06
CA TYR A 793 23.42 41.78 15.24
C TYR A 793 23.28 43.28 14.89
N ASN A 794 24.13 43.79 13.98
CA ASN A 794 24.06 45.19 13.54
C ASN A 794 22.77 45.48 12.77
N ASP A 795 22.31 44.53 11.94
CA ASP A 795 21.04 44.67 11.23
C ASP A 795 19.86 44.64 12.19
N SER A 796 19.95 43.85 13.27
CA SER A 796 18.94 43.79 14.32
C SER A 796 18.78 45.12 15.06
N ILE A 797 19.87 45.89 15.24
CA ILE A 797 19.82 47.25 15.78
C ILE A 797 19.04 48.19 14.84
N ALA A 798 19.24 48.07 13.53
CA ALA A 798 18.48 48.86 12.57
C ALA A 798 17.01 48.42 12.51
N LEU A 799 16.76 47.11 12.53
CA LEU A 799 15.42 46.51 12.43
C LEU A 799 14.46 46.98 13.52
N VAL A 800 14.93 47.15 14.76
CA VAL A 800 14.10 47.69 15.85
C VAL A 800 13.71 49.16 15.65
N GLY A 801 14.36 49.87 14.72
CA GLY A 801 13.94 51.18 14.25
C GLY A 801 12.62 51.16 13.46
N ILE A 802 12.22 50.01 12.90
CA ILE A 802 10.96 49.82 12.17
C ILE A 802 9.80 49.65 13.16
N ARG A 803 9.41 50.74 13.83
CA ARG A 803 8.43 50.71 14.95
C ARG A 803 7.02 50.25 14.57
N THR A 804 6.68 50.25 13.28
CA THR A 804 5.37 49.83 12.74
C THR A 804 5.25 48.32 12.57
N LEU A 805 6.34 47.57 12.77
CA LEU A 805 6.38 46.13 12.51
C LEU A 805 5.49 45.35 13.48
N ARG A 806 4.57 44.55 12.90
CA ARG A 806 3.64 43.67 13.62
C ARG A 806 3.96 42.20 13.39
N SER A 807 4.56 41.84 12.27
CA SER A 807 4.93 40.47 11.92
C SER A 807 6.38 40.44 11.42
N LEU A 808 7.20 39.60 12.04
CA LEU A 808 8.60 39.42 11.66
C LEU A 808 8.90 37.93 11.50
N HIS A 809 9.38 37.54 10.33
CA HIS A 809 9.78 36.17 10.04
C HIS A 809 11.21 36.20 9.50
N CYS A 810 12.17 35.65 10.23
CA CYS A 810 13.56 35.68 9.80
C CYS A 810 14.44 34.71 10.59
N THR A 811 15.57 34.35 9.96
CA THR A 811 16.67 33.64 10.61
C THR A 811 17.65 34.65 11.22
N PHE A 812 18.11 34.42 12.45
CA PHE A 812 19.14 35.27 13.08
C PHE A 812 20.49 34.53 13.16
N MET A 813 21.59 35.28 12.98
CA MET A 813 22.94 34.74 13.15
C MET A 813 23.33 34.57 14.63
N ASP A 814 22.77 35.39 15.53
CA ASP A 814 23.19 35.49 16.93
C ASP A 814 21.99 35.73 17.86
N ASN A 815 21.90 34.95 18.93
CA ASN A 815 20.85 35.00 19.96
C ASN A 815 20.77 36.34 20.69
N ARG A 816 21.88 37.10 20.78
CA ARG A 816 21.90 38.46 21.37
C ARG A 816 20.93 39.42 20.68
N SER A 817 20.57 39.15 19.44
CA SER A 817 19.60 39.93 18.66
C SER A 817 18.20 39.90 19.28
N LEU A 818 17.84 38.85 20.03
CA LEU A 818 16.51 38.69 20.64
C LEU A 818 16.23 39.74 21.72
N GLU A 819 17.24 40.14 22.48
CA GLU A 819 17.10 41.17 23.50
C GLU A 819 16.68 42.52 22.91
N LEU A 820 17.11 42.78 21.66
CA LEU A 820 16.74 43.98 20.92
C LEU A 820 15.29 43.92 20.46
N LEU A 821 14.78 42.76 20.03
CA LEU A 821 13.41 42.62 19.51
C LEU A 821 12.35 43.05 20.51
N VAL A 822 12.62 42.97 21.82
CA VAL A 822 11.73 43.47 22.89
C VAL A 822 11.39 44.96 22.74
N GLN A 823 12.21 45.71 22.00
CA GLN A 823 12.00 47.13 21.71
C GLN A 823 10.94 47.39 20.62
N LEU A 824 10.48 46.37 19.89
CA LEU A 824 9.42 46.50 18.89
C LEU A 824 8.05 46.61 19.58
N PRO A 825 7.38 47.79 19.53
CA PRO A 825 6.23 48.07 20.39
C PRO A 825 4.93 47.39 19.92
N GLU A 826 4.78 47.14 18.61
CA GLU A 826 3.56 46.60 18.01
C GLU A 826 3.69 45.13 17.56
N LEU A 827 4.79 44.44 17.90
CA LEU A 827 5.05 43.09 17.40
C LEU A 827 4.02 42.07 17.93
N GLN A 828 3.24 41.50 17.01
CA GLN A 828 2.14 40.57 17.25
C GLN A 828 2.45 39.14 16.81
N ALA A 829 3.28 38.99 15.78
CA ALA A 829 3.68 37.72 15.19
C ALA A 829 5.20 37.69 15.03
N LEU A 830 5.82 36.61 15.48
CA LEU A 830 7.26 36.43 15.41
C LEU A 830 7.57 34.98 15.06
N ASP A 831 8.26 34.77 13.93
CA ASP A 831 8.76 33.49 13.46
C ASP A 831 10.28 33.56 13.40
N ILE A 832 10.92 32.71 14.20
CA ILE A 832 12.35 32.77 14.46
C ILE A 832 12.99 31.45 14.12
N GLN A 833 14.03 31.51 13.30
CA GLN A 833 14.90 30.37 13.02
C GLN A 833 16.32 30.65 13.51
N PHE A 834 16.96 29.65 14.13
CA PHE A 834 18.35 29.74 14.62
C PHE A 834 19.25 28.69 13.96
N ASN A 835 20.43 29.14 13.54
CA ASN A 835 21.49 28.27 13.02
C ASN A 835 22.38 27.67 14.12
N GLN A 836 22.28 28.14 15.36
CA GLN A 836 23.05 27.68 16.52
C GLN A 836 22.14 27.33 17.69
N SER A 837 22.66 26.66 18.71
CA SER A 837 21.87 26.32 19.89
C SER A 837 21.36 27.58 20.60
N VAL A 838 20.10 27.51 21.00
CA VAL A 838 19.42 28.59 21.71
C VAL A 838 19.89 28.60 23.17
N ASP A 839 20.37 29.75 23.64
CA ASP A 839 20.82 29.98 25.01
C ASP A 839 19.68 30.49 25.93
N GLU A 840 19.99 30.84 27.18
CA GLU A 840 19.01 31.41 28.12
C GLU A 840 18.36 32.72 27.67
N ASN A 841 18.89 33.41 26.64
CA ASN A 841 18.42 34.74 26.26
C ASN A 841 17.02 34.71 25.64
N ILE A 842 16.57 33.58 25.10
CA ILE A 842 15.24 33.46 24.47
C ILE A 842 14.08 33.81 25.41
N LYS A 843 14.26 33.66 26.74
CA LYS A 843 13.26 34.05 27.75
C LYS A 843 12.87 35.54 27.67
N CYS A 844 13.72 36.40 27.10
CA CYS A 844 13.42 37.83 26.92
C CYS A 844 12.19 38.08 26.02
N LEU A 845 11.86 37.16 25.10
CA LEU A 845 10.67 37.25 24.24
C LEU A 845 9.38 37.29 25.05
N ALA A 846 9.39 36.75 26.28
CA ALA A 846 8.27 36.87 27.21
C ALA A 846 7.95 38.32 27.61
N LYS A 847 8.84 39.29 27.34
CA LYS A 847 8.61 40.73 27.56
C LYS A 847 7.81 41.41 26.44
N LEU A 848 7.63 40.76 25.27
CA LEU A 848 6.86 41.31 24.14
C LEU A 848 5.36 41.36 24.45
N LYS A 849 4.85 42.55 24.79
CA LYS A 849 3.50 42.76 25.35
C LYS A 849 2.35 42.55 24.37
N MET A 850 2.62 42.50 23.06
CA MET A 850 1.60 42.34 22.01
C MET A 850 1.72 41.00 21.27
N LEU A 851 2.69 40.15 21.62
CA LEU A 851 2.98 38.90 20.93
C LEU A 851 1.85 37.89 21.11
N SER A 852 1.19 37.59 20.00
CA SER A 852 0.00 36.73 19.90
C SER A 852 0.23 35.46 19.08
N TYR A 853 1.23 35.47 18.21
CA TYR A 853 1.73 34.33 17.46
C TYR A 853 3.25 34.22 17.61
N LEU A 854 3.73 33.05 18.00
CA LEU A 854 5.14 32.73 18.06
C LEU A 854 5.40 31.43 17.29
N GLN A 855 6.33 31.46 16.34
CA GLN A 855 6.91 30.28 15.73
C GLN A 855 8.40 30.20 16.06
N ILE A 856 8.84 29.01 16.45
CA ILE A 856 10.24 28.70 16.73
C ILE A 856 10.62 27.48 15.91
N ALA A 857 11.58 27.64 14.99
CA ALA A 857 12.12 26.57 14.17
C ALA A 857 13.63 26.43 14.42
N SER A 858 14.10 25.35 15.05
CA SER A 858 15.55 25.09 15.10
C SER A 858 15.89 23.64 15.47
N PRO A 859 16.83 23.01 14.75
CA PRO A 859 17.21 21.60 14.93
C PRO A 859 18.06 21.32 16.20
N ALA A 860 18.43 22.35 16.97
CA ALA A 860 19.32 22.22 18.13
C ALA A 860 18.96 23.19 19.27
N VAL A 861 17.67 23.48 19.47
CA VAL A 861 17.20 24.30 20.60
C VAL A 861 17.51 23.55 21.89
N GLY A 862 18.11 24.24 22.87
CA GLY A 862 18.13 23.76 24.26
C GLY A 862 16.71 23.74 24.87
N SER A 863 16.60 23.75 26.19
CA SER A 863 15.27 23.78 26.82
C SER A 863 14.56 25.14 26.65
N LEU A 864 13.35 25.14 26.09
CA LEU A 864 12.43 26.28 26.02
C LEU A 864 11.60 26.49 27.30
N THR A 865 11.80 25.65 28.32
CA THR A 865 11.04 25.66 29.58
C THR A 865 11.02 27.04 30.24
N ALA A 866 12.15 27.76 30.24
CA ALA A 866 12.25 29.10 30.83
C ALA A 866 11.36 30.13 30.11
N LEU A 867 11.33 30.10 28.77
CA LEU A 867 10.47 30.96 27.96
C LEU A 867 8.99 30.72 28.28
N PHE A 868 8.54 29.46 28.22
CA PHE A 868 7.14 29.13 28.44
C PHE A 868 6.70 29.38 29.88
N ARG A 869 7.60 29.20 30.86
CA ARG A 869 7.35 29.59 32.25
C ARG A 869 7.05 31.08 32.33
N GLU A 870 7.91 31.94 31.80
CA GLU A 870 7.69 33.40 31.80
C GLU A 870 6.44 33.81 31.03
N MET A 871 6.16 33.19 29.88
CA MET A 871 4.93 33.41 29.10
C MET A 871 3.67 33.07 29.91
N SER A 872 3.70 31.98 30.69
CA SER A 872 2.58 31.55 31.54
C SER A 872 2.31 32.49 32.71
N LEU A 873 3.33 33.26 33.15
CA LEU A 873 3.24 34.21 34.27
C LEU A 873 2.75 35.60 33.84
N ARG A 874 2.48 35.82 32.55
CA ARG A 874 2.01 37.12 32.05
C ARG A 874 0.66 37.48 32.69
N SER A 875 0.57 38.72 33.19
CA SER A 875 -0.67 39.28 33.75
C SER A 875 -1.81 39.37 32.74
N LYS A 876 -1.51 39.40 31.44
CA LYS A 876 -2.46 39.30 30.33
C LYS A 876 -1.98 38.23 29.34
N PRO A 877 -2.57 37.03 29.36
CA PRO A 877 -2.21 35.97 28.42
C PRO A 877 -2.81 36.31 27.04
N ILE A 878 -1.96 36.64 26.07
CA ILE A 878 -2.35 37.06 24.72
C ILE A 878 -1.76 36.15 23.63
N LEU A 879 -0.99 35.13 24.00
CA LEU A 879 -0.42 34.18 23.05
C LEU A 879 -1.52 33.21 22.63
N TYR A 880 -2.01 33.36 21.39
CA TYR A 880 -3.09 32.56 20.83
C TYR A 880 -2.58 31.43 19.95
N LYS A 881 -1.46 31.62 19.25
CA LYS A 881 -0.85 30.62 18.36
C LYS A 881 0.61 30.38 18.74
N LEU A 882 0.99 29.11 18.88
CA LEU A 882 2.37 28.68 19.15
C LEU A 882 2.72 27.54 18.20
N ASP A 883 3.76 27.75 17.38
CA ASP A 883 4.29 26.75 16.47
C ASP A 883 5.74 26.43 16.87
N ILE A 884 6.04 25.16 17.11
CA ILE A 884 7.36 24.64 17.40
C ILE A 884 7.66 23.60 16.32
N THR A 885 8.64 23.88 15.46
CA THR A 885 8.98 23.04 14.31
C THR A 885 10.46 22.71 14.32
N ASP A 886 10.84 21.62 13.66
CA ASP A 886 12.22 21.09 13.62
C ASP A 886 12.80 20.67 14.98
N ASN A 887 12.00 20.66 16.04
CA ASN A 887 12.32 20.08 17.34
C ASN A 887 11.06 19.50 18.00
N ASP A 888 11.26 18.48 18.83
CA ASP A 888 10.20 17.87 19.61
C ASP A 888 10.12 18.50 21.01
N VAL A 889 8.89 18.71 21.49
CA VAL A 889 8.63 19.28 22.81
C VAL A 889 8.76 18.19 23.87
N GLY A 890 9.62 18.43 24.86
CA GLY A 890 9.80 17.54 25.99
C GLY A 890 8.73 17.73 27.08
N THR A 891 8.64 16.77 28.01
CA THR A 891 7.65 16.77 29.10
C THR A 891 7.69 18.06 29.96
N GLU A 892 8.87 18.58 30.30
CA GLU A 892 9.01 19.80 31.12
C GLU A 892 8.47 21.06 30.43
N GLU A 893 8.68 21.16 29.12
CA GLU A 893 8.22 22.28 28.30
C GLU A 893 6.71 22.25 28.18
N LEU A 894 6.15 21.07 27.90
CA LEU A 894 4.72 20.84 27.79
C LEU A 894 4.00 21.19 29.09
N GLN A 895 4.58 20.86 30.25
CA GLN A 895 4.06 21.26 31.57
C GLN A 895 3.95 22.79 31.76
N GLN A 896 4.77 23.59 31.09
CA GLN A 896 4.61 25.05 31.08
C GLN A 896 3.62 25.51 30.01
N ILE A 897 3.64 24.91 28.81
CA ILE A 897 2.72 25.26 27.71
C ILE A 897 1.26 25.10 28.14
N ILE A 898 0.92 24.03 28.87
CA ILE A 898 -0.45 23.80 29.36
C ILE A 898 -0.97 24.88 30.32
N LYS A 899 -0.08 25.71 30.89
CA LYS A 899 -0.44 26.84 31.76
C LYS A 899 -0.77 28.11 30.96
N ILE A 900 -0.48 28.14 29.66
CA ILE A 900 -0.77 29.26 28.77
C ILE A 900 -2.25 29.20 28.35
N ASN A 901 -3.14 29.67 29.24
CA ASN A 901 -4.59 29.53 29.06
C ASN A 901 -5.19 30.30 27.86
N SER A 902 -4.43 31.23 27.25
CA SER A 902 -4.84 31.94 26.04
C SER A 902 -4.68 31.11 24.76
N LEU A 903 -3.91 30.03 24.78
CA LEU A 903 -3.57 29.28 23.57
C LEU A 903 -4.82 28.68 22.91
N ARG A 904 -4.93 28.88 21.60
CA ARG A 904 -5.99 28.37 20.72
C ARG A 904 -5.45 27.46 19.64
N ARG A 905 -4.24 27.71 19.14
CA ARG A 905 -3.57 26.86 18.17
C ARG A 905 -2.19 26.47 18.66
N LEU A 906 -1.90 25.18 18.62
CA LEU A 906 -0.62 24.60 18.98
C LEU A 906 -0.15 23.69 17.87
N LYS A 907 1.03 23.97 17.32
CA LYS A 907 1.75 23.08 16.42
C LYS A 907 3.06 22.65 17.08
N CYS A 908 3.30 21.36 17.27
CA CYS A 908 4.54 20.87 17.87
C CYS A 908 4.84 19.41 17.48
N GLY A 909 6.12 19.03 17.51
CA GLY A 909 6.52 17.63 17.64
C GLY A 909 6.54 17.20 19.11
N LEU A 910 6.52 15.89 19.38
CA LEU A 910 6.66 15.29 20.71
C LEU A 910 7.69 14.16 20.66
N SER A 911 8.56 14.12 21.68
CA SER A 911 9.58 13.08 21.79
C SER A 911 9.05 11.79 22.42
N GLU A 912 8.01 11.90 23.24
CA GLU A 912 7.47 10.83 24.09
C GLU A 912 5.95 10.73 23.92
N GLU A 913 5.43 9.53 23.68
CA GLU A 913 3.98 9.33 23.44
C GLU A 913 3.11 9.56 24.68
N GLU A 914 3.66 9.29 25.87
CA GLU A 914 3.02 9.59 27.15
C GLU A 914 2.68 11.08 27.29
N SER A 915 3.39 11.95 26.57
CA SER A 915 3.15 13.39 26.60
C SER A 915 1.82 13.82 25.96
N PHE A 916 1.18 12.98 25.14
CA PHE A 916 -0.10 13.32 24.52
C PHE A 916 -1.22 13.59 25.56
N GLU A 917 -1.18 12.94 26.71
CA GLU A 917 -2.22 13.13 27.74
C GLU A 917 -2.28 14.59 28.25
N TYR A 918 -1.14 15.31 28.27
CA TYR A 918 -1.10 16.69 28.76
C TYR A 918 -1.94 17.65 27.90
N PHE A 919 -2.11 17.39 26.60
CA PHE A 919 -2.96 18.23 25.74
C PHE A 919 -4.41 18.26 26.20
N SER A 920 -4.89 17.25 26.92
CA SER A 920 -6.24 17.22 27.52
C SER A 920 -6.49 18.35 28.55
N LYS A 921 -5.42 19.03 29.01
CA LYS A 921 -5.50 20.18 29.92
C LYS A 921 -5.74 21.51 29.17
N LEU A 922 -5.47 21.58 27.87
CA LEU A 922 -5.65 22.78 27.03
C LEU A 922 -7.12 22.96 26.60
N ARG A 923 -8.02 23.22 27.55
CA ARG A 923 -9.48 23.25 27.30
C ARG A 923 -9.96 24.30 26.31
N ASN A 924 -9.13 25.31 26.03
CA ASN A 924 -9.44 26.36 25.07
C ASN A 924 -8.86 26.10 23.67
N LEU A 925 -8.15 24.99 23.46
CA LEU A 925 -7.53 24.69 22.18
C LEU A 925 -8.60 24.46 21.10
N GLU A 926 -8.39 25.11 19.97
CA GLU A 926 -9.19 25.06 18.75
C GLU A 926 -8.46 24.25 17.68
N VAL A 927 -7.14 24.38 17.55
CA VAL A 927 -6.37 23.60 16.56
C VAL A 927 -5.14 22.97 17.18
N LEU A 928 -4.97 21.66 16.96
CA LEU A 928 -3.78 20.90 17.32
C LEU A 928 -3.11 20.37 16.05
N GLU A 929 -1.82 20.64 15.88
CA GLU A 929 -1.02 20.10 14.79
C GLU A 929 0.20 19.36 15.34
N ILE A 930 0.40 18.13 14.90
CA ILE A 930 1.51 17.28 15.33
C ILE A 930 2.51 17.12 14.18
N CYS A 931 3.76 17.48 14.45
CA CYS A 931 4.87 17.49 13.49
C CYS A 931 5.87 16.35 13.68
N SER A 932 5.66 15.49 14.67
CA SER A 932 6.44 14.30 14.94
C SER A 932 5.73 13.05 14.41
N TYR A 933 6.50 11.97 14.22
CA TYR A 933 5.97 10.69 13.77
C TYR A 933 5.51 9.86 14.97
N HIS A 934 4.24 9.44 14.97
CA HIS A 934 3.67 8.60 16.01
C HIS A 934 2.75 7.53 15.42
N ASP A 935 2.62 6.40 16.11
CA ASP A 935 1.62 5.40 15.78
C ASP A 935 0.25 5.79 16.38
N LEU A 936 -0.74 5.99 15.51
CA LEU A 936 -2.09 6.38 15.92
C LEU A 936 -2.77 5.36 16.84
N ASN A 937 -2.39 4.07 16.76
CA ASN A 937 -2.92 3.05 17.65
C ASN A 937 -2.39 3.23 19.08
N GLU A 938 -1.09 3.55 19.22
CA GLU A 938 -0.43 3.72 20.52
C GLU A 938 -0.96 4.97 21.25
N ILE A 939 -1.18 6.07 20.52
CA ILE A 939 -1.71 7.33 21.10
C ILE A 939 -3.25 7.41 21.10
N SER A 940 -3.96 6.38 20.64
CA SER A 940 -5.43 6.38 20.45
C SER A 940 -6.20 6.76 21.73
N GLN A 941 -5.80 6.23 22.89
CA GLN A 941 -6.46 6.53 24.18
C GLN A 941 -6.28 7.99 24.59
N SER A 942 -5.08 8.53 24.40
CA SER A 942 -4.77 9.93 24.67
C SER A 942 -5.58 10.86 23.76
N LEU A 943 -5.70 10.52 22.47
CA LEU A 943 -6.54 11.27 21.53
C LEU A 943 -8.01 11.28 21.94
N LEU A 944 -8.58 10.12 22.32
CA LEU A 944 -9.96 10.06 22.83
C LEU A 944 -10.16 10.92 24.08
N LEU A 945 -9.17 10.97 24.98
CA LEU A 945 -9.21 11.83 26.16
C LEU A 945 -9.14 13.33 25.78
N ILE A 946 -8.31 13.70 24.82
CA ILE A 946 -8.24 15.06 24.27
C ILE A 946 -9.60 15.46 23.71
N LEU A 947 -10.20 14.64 22.84
CA LEU A 947 -11.53 14.89 22.26
C LEU A 947 -12.57 15.13 23.37
N LYS A 948 -12.55 14.31 24.43
CA LYS A 948 -13.49 14.43 25.56
C LYS A 948 -13.33 15.72 26.37
N LYS A 949 -12.11 16.27 26.48
CA LYS A 949 -11.78 17.41 27.37
C LYS A 949 -11.70 18.75 26.64
N CYS A 950 -11.20 18.76 25.40
CA CYS A 950 -10.96 19.96 24.59
C CYS A 950 -12.16 20.24 23.67
N ARG A 951 -13.25 20.74 24.25
CA ARG A 951 -14.55 20.90 23.55
C ARG A 951 -14.59 22.00 22.47
N LYS A 952 -13.58 22.85 22.40
CA LYS A 952 -13.45 23.92 21.38
C LYS A 952 -12.64 23.50 20.16
N LEU A 953 -12.06 22.30 20.17
CA LEU A 953 -11.24 21.82 19.09
C LEU A 953 -12.05 21.83 17.80
N THR A 954 -11.46 22.21 16.68
CA THR A 954 -12.04 22.16 15.34
C THR A 954 -11.19 21.28 14.46
N ASP A 955 -9.87 21.27 14.67
CA ASP A 955 -8.92 20.56 13.82
C ASP A 955 -7.87 19.79 14.66
N ILE A 956 -7.58 18.55 14.24
CA ILE A 956 -6.40 17.79 14.63
C ILE A 956 -5.67 17.37 13.36
N ASN A 957 -4.44 17.82 13.18
CA ASN A 957 -3.67 17.57 11.97
C ASN A 957 -2.37 16.83 12.29
N PHE A 958 -2.15 15.69 11.66
CA PHE A 958 -0.88 14.99 11.67
C PHE A 958 -0.13 15.29 10.37
N HIS A 959 1.02 15.99 10.48
CA HIS A 959 1.87 16.32 9.33
C HIS A 959 2.69 15.12 8.87
N TYR A 960 3.09 14.27 9.83
CA TYR A 960 3.84 13.04 9.63
C TYR A 960 3.21 11.94 10.49
N GLY A 961 3.25 10.68 10.05
CA GLY A 961 2.63 9.56 10.78
C GLY A 961 2.69 8.23 10.04
N THR A 962 2.62 7.13 10.81
CA THR A 962 2.53 5.74 10.32
C THR A 962 1.21 5.46 9.61
N ARG A 963 1.11 4.26 9.04
CA ARG A 963 -0.03 3.78 8.27
C ARG A 963 -1.28 3.58 9.15
N PHE A 964 -2.41 4.09 8.66
CA PHE A 964 -3.79 3.71 9.00
C PHE A 964 -4.38 4.30 10.29
N ILE A 965 -5.59 4.87 10.18
CA ILE A 965 -6.48 5.10 11.33
C ILE A 965 -7.33 3.84 11.48
N SER A 966 -7.40 3.25 12.68
CA SER A 966 -8.26 2.08 12.92
C SER A 966 -9.75 2.46 13.01
N LEU A 967 -10.62 1.63 12.44
CA LEU A 967 -12.08 1.79 12.51
C LEU A 967 -12.58 1.84 13.97
N GLU A 968 -11.92 1.11 14.88
CA GLU A 968 -12.24 1.10 16.31
C GLU A 968 -12.07 2.49 16.93
N PHE A 969 -10.96 3.18 16.61
CA PHE A 969 -10.74 4.55 17.07
C PHE A 969 -11.82 5.50 16.54
N VAL A 970 -12.14 5.43 15.24
CA VAL A 970 -13.16 6.28 14.61
C VAL A 970 -14.51 6.10 15.30
N CYS A 971 -14.94 4.86 15.53
CA CYS A 971 -16.18 4.56 16.24
C CYS A 971 -16.22 5.14 17.67
N LYS A 972 -15.11 5.03 18.42
CA LYS A 972 -15.01 5.59 19.78
C LYS A 972 -15.00 7.12 19.76
N ALA A 973 -14.30 7.73 18.81
CA ALA A 973 -14.23 9.17 18.64
C ALA A 973 -15.61 9.76 18.32
N LEU A 974 -16.36 9.14 17.40
CA LEU A 974 -17.72 9.55 17.05
C LEU A 974 -18.66 9.55 18.26
N LYS A 975 -18.68 8.47 19.04
CA LYS A 975 -19.48 8.40 20.28
C LYS A 975 -19.17 9.51 21.28
N ILE A 976 -17.90 9.93 21.36
CA ILE A 976 -17.50 11.06 22.21
C ILE A 976 -18.02 12.37 21.60
N LEU A 977 -17.82 12.58 20.30
CA LEU A 977 -18.17 13.81 19.59
C LEU A 977 -19.68 14.06 19.57
N GLU A 978 -20.49 13.03 19.38
CA GLU A 978 -21.96 13.08 19.46
C GLU A 978 -22.46 13.61 20.80
N VAL A 979 -21.76 13.28 21.90
CA VAL A 979 -22.14 13.71 23.26
C VAL A 979 -21.71 15.15 23.56
N ILE A 980 -20.57 15.59 23.00
CA ILE A 980 -19.97 16.87 23.40
C ILE A 980 -20.18 18.01 22.41
N ARG A 981 -20.57 17.71 21.16
CA ARG A 981 -20.78 18.71 20.10
C ARG A 981 -22.25 18.96 19.82
N TYR A 982 -22.53 20.21 19.44
CA TYR A 982 -23.84 20.62 18.95
C TYR A 982 -23.74 21.09 17.48
N PRO A 983 -24.06 20.23 16.49
CA PRO A 983 -23.86 20.51 15.06
C PRO A 983 -24.45 21.83 14.54
N PRO A 984 -25.59 22.35 15.03
CA PRO A 984 -26.13 23.61 14.52
C PRO A 984 -25.24 24.84 14.73
N ILE A 985 -24.29 24.80 15.67
CA ILE A 985 -23.38 25.94 15.95
C ILE A 985 -21.90 25.54 15.92
N GLN A 986 -21.59 24.25 15.83
CA GLN A 986 -20.23 23.72 15.76
C GLN A 986 -20.07 22.88 14.52
N TYR A 987 -19.13 23.27 13.67
CA TYR A 987 -18.73 22.47 12.52
C TYR A 987 -18.14 21.12 12.98
N PRO A 988 -18.14 20.12 12.08
CA PRO A 988 -17.53 18.82 12.33
C PRO A 988 -16.06 18.98 12.74
N LEU A 989 -15.55 18.12 13.62
CA LEU A 989 -14.12 18.08 13.87
C LEU A 989 -13.40 17.59 12.61
N GLU A 990 -12.40 18.30 12.13
CA GLU A 990 -11.53 17.81 11.06
C GLU A 990 -10.34 17.07 11.64
N LEU A 991 -10.22 15.78 11.32
CA LEU A 991 -9.04 14.97 11.60
C LEU A 991 -8.29 14.75 10.28
N ARG A 992 -7.12 15.39 10.14
CA ARG A 992 -6.30 15.28 8.92
C ARG A 992 -5.08 14.40 9.16
N VAL A 993 -4.89 13.41 8.30
CA VAL A 993 -3.76 12.46 8.38
C VAL A 993 -3.04 12.31 7.02
N PRO A 994 -1.77 11.88 6.99
CA PRO A 994 -0.98 11.83 5.75
C PRO A 994 -1.37 10.68 4.80
N TYR A 995 -1.82 9.52 5.34
CA TYR A 995 -2.08 8.28 4.60
C TYR A 995 -3.44 7.64 4.97
N PHE A 996 -4.15 7.09 3.97
CA PHE A 996 -5.49 6.45 4.07
C PHE A 996 -5.51 4.95 3.75
N GLY A 997 -4.38 4.25 3.82
CA GLY A 997 -4.27 2.99 3.07
C GLY A 997 -5.18 1.80 3.50
N ASP A 998 -5.86 1.86 4.64
CA ASP A 998 -6.76 0.80 5.14
C ASP A 998 -8.21 1.26 5.34
N LEU A 999 -8.49 2.57 5.23
CA LEU A 999 -9.86 3.08 5.27
C LEU A 999 -10.35 3.20 3.83
N THR A 1000 -11.28 2.34 3.43
CA THR A 1000 -11.95 2.50 2.14
C THR A 1000 -12.76 3.81 2.14
N PRO A 1001 -13.02 4.45 0.98
CA PRO A 1001 -13.93 5.59 0.89
C PRO A 1001 -15.25 5.37 1.64
N GLU A 1002 -15.76 4.14 1.63
CA GLU A 1002 -16.95 3.72 2.38
C GLU A 1002 -16.79 3.80 3.91
N GLN A 1003 -15.59 3.53 4.45
CA GLN A 1003 -15.30 3.63 5.89
C GLN A 1003 -15.09 5.07 6.36
N ILE A 1004 -14.69 5.97 5.45
CA ILE A 1004 -14.64 7.42 5.70
C ILE A 1004 -16.07 7.99 5.74
N ALA A 1005 -16.97 7.49 4.89
CA ALA A 1005 -18.38 7.89 4.84
C ALA A 1005 -19.22 7.42 6.06
N LEU A 1006 -18.73 6.45 6.85
CA LEU A 1006 -19.37 6.00 8.11
C LEU A 1006 -19.26 7.02 9.25
N ALA A 1007 -18.38 8.01 9.16
CA ALA A 1007 -18.41 9.14 10.07
C ALA A 1007 -19.57 10.06 9.65
N PRO A 1008 -20.63 10.25 10.47
CA PRO A 1008 -21.62 11.26 10.17
C PRO A 1008 -20.90 12.58 9.98
N GLU A 1009 -20.93 13.09 8.74
CA GLU A 1009 -20.22 14.32 8.34
C GLU A 1009 -20.57 15.51 9.22
N LEU A 1010 -21.63 15.43 10.04
CA LEU A 1010 -22.04 16.41 11.05
C LEU A 1010 -21.09 16.52 12.27
N TYR A 1011 -20.30 15.48 12.59
CA TYR A 1011 -19.53 15.43 13.85
C TYR A 1011 -18.01 15.26 13.65
N LEU A 1012 -17.60 14.44 12.68
CA LEU A 1012 -16.20 14.14 12.38
C LEU A 1012 -16.00 14.05 10.87
N LYS A 1013 -15.00 14.75 10.35
CA LYS A 1013 -14.55 14.67 8.97
C LYS A 1013 -13.10 14.21 8.95
N ILE A 1014 -12.82 13.11 8.27
CA ILE A 1014 -11.46 12.60 8.11
C ILE A 1014 -11.01 12.92 6.69
N SER A 1015 -9.87 13.58 6.53
CA SER A 1015 -9.40 13.99 5.20
C SER A 1015 -7.88 14.01 5.11
N ARG A 1016 -7.35 13.96 3.88
CA ARG A 1016 -5.90 13.98 3.69
C ARG A 1016 -5.33 15.32 4.05
N PHE A 1017 -4.23 15.30 4.81
CA PHE A 1017 -3.44 16.49 5.02
C PHE A 1017 -2.91 16.98 3.66
N LYS A 1018 -3.54 18.02 3.11
CA LYS A 1018 -3.03 18.76 1.96
C LYS A 1018 -2.21 19.92 2.52
N LYS A 1019 -0.89 19.90 2.31
CA LYS A 1019 -0.02 21.03 2.66
C LYS A 1019 -0.51 22.23 1.85
N GLU A 1020 -1.11 23.21 2.51
CA GLU A 1020 -1.42 24.49 1.86
C GLU A 1020 -0.08 25.09 1.41
N SER A 1021 0.12 25.12 0.09
CA SER A 1021 1.36 25.51 -0.59
C SER A 1021 1.51 27.02 -0.71
#